data_AF-A0A0C3CYJ8-F1
#
_entry.id   AF-A0A0C3CYJ8-F1
#
_cell.length_a   1.000
_cell.length_b   1.000
_cell.length_c   1.000
_cell.angle_alpha   90.00
_cell.angle_beta   90.00
_cell.angle_gamma   90.00
#
_symmetry.space_group_name_H-M   'P 1'
#
loop_
_entity.id
_entity.type
_entity.pdbx_description
1 polymer ?
#
loop_
_entity_poly.entity_id
_entity_poly.type
_entity_poly.pdbx_seq_one_letter_code
_entity_poly.pdbx_strand_id
1 'polypeptide(L)'
;MLYSLAPAWVDILLTLFTSSFWLPTVAAASNTSIFWLEQIKHQGVAAFNPDEQYTVFRNVKDFGAMGDGVHDDTDAINAAISTGNRCSQWDCQSSTTTAAVVYFPSGIYLISSALIDYYETQIIGNPNDLPVLKAATNFTTNVTGGALLEGSEGNWTANNIFYRQVRNLELDLRSLSPDTSISAINWPTAQATSLSNLVIRLSDSPGTNHLGISSLSGGGGFMSDIIVHGGSSALYMKAGNPTVRNLTVRNAATAINVPWVWGSLYSNVNIDNCSIGVDMSDIGQEGALTFIDSSISNTTVGFLMSYNSSPDSTSVDSSLVIENLQLETVSVAIRNMQDVVLEGAEQPIVVPAWGQGHMYVPTGPTQNQGLITPNMRPTSLTVGSKFYQRSKPQYSSLPVSSFQSVRDGGALGDGTSDDTAALQSTILDAVQQDTVIFFDAGTYKITDTLYIPASAKIVGESYAVIMAAGALFSNMSNPHVVVQVGKPGEVGAVEWSDMIVSTQGPMAGAILIEWNLAANETPSGMWDVHTRIGGFTGSELQLEQCPPTPSIVTPPATPNASCIAAFMAMHITQSGLGLYVENCWLWTADHDLDSANNDMVTVYSGRGLNVESQGPIWLVGLSVEHHTLYQYQFVGAKDVFIGFAQSETPYYQPNPNATLPFPFVGLLHDPDFSNTGQYAVNNADAWGLRVINTSNFLYYTGGHWSYFNNYSTSCNGYHSCQTQIVSLEGGLSNVNIYNLLTIGAESMVVMDGMTLARPEDNPGPFPAIINVLHIGGGDNVGWIHDGEWLGYADVDFGSIGATEFIARVSSGVAAGITGAIQVALESPAASPIGYFNVTNTGGWQSWETISTNISIVTGQHTVYLIFASSQSDDFVNINWFTFSSR
;
A
#
# COMPACT_ATOMS: atom_id res chain seq x y z
N MET A 1 4.22 -1.13 70.18
CA MET A 1 3.16 -1.02 71.21
C MET A 1 2.39 0.28 70.94
N LEU A 2 1.11 0.11 70.56
CA LEU A 2 -0.08 0.99 70.65
C LEU A 2 0.12 2.49 70.99
N TYR A 3 -0.54 3.48 70.37
CA TYR A 3 -1.98 3.67 70.09
C TYR A 3 -2.16 4.72 68.95
N SER A 4 -2.96 4.50 67.90
CA SER A 4 -4.43 4.75 67.75
C SER A 4 -4.79 6.25 67.57
N LEU A 5 -5.62 6.76 66.65
CA LEU A 5 -6.79 6.28 65.89
C LEU A 5 -7.01 7.15 64.63
N ALA A 6 -7.65 6.54 63.63
CA ALA A 6 -8.26 7.08 62.41
C ALA A 6 -9.53 7.96 62.71
N PRO A 7 -10.39 8.41 61.76
CA PRO A 7 -10.45 8.06 60.33
C PRO A 7 -10.96 9.12 59.32
N ALA A 8 -10.96 8.65 58.06
CA ALA A 8 -12.01 8.73 57.04
C ALA A 8 -11.99 9.86 55.98
N TRP A 9 -11.98 9.34 54.75
CA TRP A 9 -12.06 9.96 53.44
C TRP A 9 -13.50 10.07 52.95
N VAL A 10 -13.77 11.11 52.14
CA VAL A 10 -14.79 11.18 51.07
C VAL A 10 -14.25 12.14 49.98
N ASP A 11 -13.93 11.60 48.79
CA ASP A 11 -14.26 12.02 47.40
C ASP A 11 -14.45 13.52 47.03
N ILE A 12 -14.17 14.08 45.84
CA ILE A 12 -13.79 13.66 44.47
C ILE A 12 -13.62 14.97 43.60
N LEU A 13 -12.82 14.92 42.51
CA LEU A 13 -12.77 15.77 41.28
C LEU A 13 -12.56 17.31 41.35
N LEU A 14 -11.42 17.78 40.81
CA LEU A 14 -11.29 18.72 39.67
C LEU A 14 -9.81 19.06 39.43
N THR A 15 -9.24 18.79 38.25
CA THR A 15 -8.09 19.55 37.74
C THR A 15 -7.95 19.35 36.24
N LEU A 16 -8.47 20.32 35.49
CA LEU A 16 -8.18 20.58 34.09
C LEU A 16 -7.88 22.08 33.95
N PHE A 17 -6.88 22.38 33.11
CA PHE A 17 -6.44 23.68 32.60
C PHE A 17 -5.69 24.65 33.54
N THR A 18 -4.37 24.75 33.35
CA THR A 18 -3.68 26.06 33.14
C THR A 18 -2.39 25.85 32.34
N SER A 19 -2.37 26.28 31.08
CA SER A 19 -1.14 26.46 30.29
C SER A 19 -0.70 27.92 30.38
N SER A 20 0.52 28.17 30.84
CA SER A 20 1.12 29.49 31.02
C SER A 20 1.72 30.00 29.70
N PHE A 21 1.32 31.20 29.27
CA PHE A 21 1.93 31.92 28.16
C PHE A 21 3.25 32.57 28.59
N TRP A 22 4.34 32.27 27.86
CA TRP A 22 5.59 33.04 27.89
C TRP A 22 5.68 33.85 26.59
N LEU A 23 5.82 35.18 26.70
CA LEU A 23 6.14 36.08 25.58
C LEU A 23 7.66 36.09 25.35
N PRO A 24 8.16 35.86 24.12
CA PRO A 24 9.57 36.06 23.83
C PRO A 24 9.88 37.52 23.49
N THR A 25 11.00 38.00 24.01
CA THR A 25 11.65 39.25 23.64
C THR A 25 12.12 39.23 22.18
N VAL A 26 11.83 40.30 21.44
CA VAL A 26 12.20 40.51 20.04
C VAL A 26 13.72 40.54 19.89
N ALA A 27 14.28 39.44 19.38
CA ALA A 27 15.58 39.41 18.74
C ALA A 27 15.40 39.69 17.23
N ALA A 28 16.34 40.43 16.64
CA ALA A 28 16.28 40.86 15.25
C ALA A 28 16.08 39.68 14.28
N ALA A 29 15.12 39.84 13.36
CA ALA A 29 14.76 38.85 12.34
C ALA A 29 15.96 38.52 11.44
N SER A 30 16.48 37.30 11.56
CA SER A 30 17.42 36.70 10.61
C SER A 30 16.63 35.79 9.65
N ASN A 31 16.45 36.20 8.38
CA ASN A 31 16.22 35.40 7.17
C ASN A 31 15.75 33.90 7.28
N THR A 32 14.65 33.58 7.99
CA THR A 32 14.25 32.20 8.36
C THR A 32 13.15 31.54 7.52
N SER A 33 12.69 32.11 6.39
CA SER A 33 11.54 31.58 5.64
C SER A 33 11.88 30.82 4.35
N ILE A 34 13.16 30.74 3.96
CA ILE A 34 13.55 30.18 2.65
C ILE A 34 13.77 28.66 2.77
N PHE A 35 13.20 27.88 1.86
CA PHE A 35 13.38 26.43 1.78
C PHE A 35 14.68 26.09 1.04
N TRP A 36 15.38 25.03 1.44
CA TRP A 36 16.66 24.64 0.83
C TRP A 36 16.55 24.42 -0.69
N LEU A 37 15.42 23.91 -1.17
CA LEU A 37 15.19 23.66 -2.59
C LEU A 37 15.16 24.96 -3.41
N GLU A 38 14.83 26.11 -2.81
CA GLU A 38 14.92 27.41 -3.51
C GLU A 38 16.38 27.86 -3.73
N GLN A 39 17.31 27.37 -2.91
CA GLN A 39 18.69 27.87 -2.86
C GLN A 39 19.73 26.88 -3.36
N ILE A 40 19.40 25.60 -3.40
CA ILE A 40 20.33 24.58 -3.88
C ILE A 40 20.71 24.86 -5.32
N LYS A 41 21.95 24.55 -5.68
CA LYS A 41 22.42 24.77 -7.04
C LYS A 41 21.65 23.81 -7.95
N HIS A 42 20.84 24.35 -8.85
CA HIS A 42 20.04 23.54 -9.78
C HIS A 42 20.92 23.06 -10.94
N GLN A 43 21.30 21.79 -10.88
CA GLN A 43 22.18 21.15 -11.85
C GLN A 43 21.54 19.92 -12.50
N GLY A 44 20.25 19.67 -12.28
CA GLY A 44 19.55 18.54 -12.89
C GLY A 44 19.65 18.52 -14.41
N VAL A 45 19.76 17.32 -14.97
CA VAL A 45 19.75 17.02 -16.41
C VAL A 45 18.66 16.00 -16.72
N ALA A 46 17.96 16.18 -17.82
CA ALA A 46 17.09 15.14 -18.38
C ALA A 46 17.94 14.31 -19.36
N ALA A 47 18.59 13.25 -18.86
CA ALA A 47 19.66 12.51 -19.56
C ALA A 47 19.34 12.09 -21.00
N PHE A 48 18.08 11.75 -21.28
CA PHE A 48 17.62 11.28 -22.59
C PHE A 48 16.70 12.27 -23.30
N ASN A 49 16.63 13.52 -22.84
CA ASN A 49 15.97 14.59 -23.58
C ASN A 49 16.83 14.98 -24.79
N PRO A 50 16.24 15.14 -26.00
CA PRO A 50 16.99 15.57 -27.17
C PRO A 50 17.52 17.01 -27.08
N ASP A 51 16.95 17.85 -26.20
CA ASP A 51 17.44 19.19 -25.91
C ASP A 51 18.39 19.18 -24.70
N GLU A 52 19.69 19.28 -24.95
CA GLU A 52 20.72 19.35 -23.92
C GLU A 52 20.60 20.59 -23.01
N GLN A 53 19.80 21.59 -23.38
CA GLN A 53 19.53 22.79 -22.58
C GLN A 53 18.22 22.69 -21.78
N TYR A 54 17.55 21.54 -21.82
CA TYR A 54 16.31 21.32 -21.09
C TYR A 54 16.50 21.56 -19.59
N THR A 55 15.60 22.35 -18.99
CA THR A 55 15.66 22.71 -17.58
C THR A 55 14.61 21.94 -16.77
N VAL A 56 15.08 21.15 -15.80
CA VAL A 56 14.20 20.37 -14.91
C VAL A 56 13.58 21.27 -13.83
N PHE A 57 14.39 22.01 -13.07
CA PHE A 57 13.92 22.92 -12.03
C PHE A 57 13.47 24.27 -12.56
N ARG A 58 12.32 24.75 -12.07
CA ARG A 58 11.67 25.97 -12.56
C ARG A 58 11.04 26.72 -11.40
N ASN A 59 11.57 27.88 -11.05
CA ASN A 59 10.91 28.77 -10.11
C ASN A 59 9.88 29.62 -10.86
N VAL A 60 8.61 29.58 -10.43
CA VAL A 60 7.54 30.34 -11.12
C VAL A 60 7.82 31.84 -11.23
N LYS A 61 8.61 32.42 -10.31
CA LYS A 61 8.99 33.83 -10.36
C LYS A 61 9.97 34.15 -11.50
N ASP A 62 10.76 33.19 -11.96
CA ASP A 62 11.64 33.35 -13.13
C ASP A 62 10.84 33.42 -14.44
N PHE A 63 9.60 32.93 -14.42
CA PHE A 63 8.64 33.00 -15.53
C PHE A 63 7.71 34.22 -15.44
N GLY A 64 7.92 35.09 -14.44
CA GLY A 64 7.21 36.36 -14.30
C GLY A 64 6.06 36.36 -13.29
N ALA A 65 5.86 35.28 -12.52
CA ALA A 65 4.87 35.26 -11.45
C ALA A 65 5.28 36.22 -10.33
N MET A 66 4.35 37.06 -9.88
CA MET A 66 4.59 38.07 -8.85
C MET A 66 4.38 37.52 -7.44
N GLY A 67 3.35 36.68 -7.24
CA GLY A 67 3.01 36.12 -5.93
C GLY A 67 2.55 37.16 -4.92
N ASP A 68 1.91 38.25 -5.36
CA ASP A 68 1.45 39.36 -4.51
C ASP A 68 -0.06 39.39 -4.22
N GLY A 69 -0.82 38.45 -4.80
CA GLY A 69 -2.26 38.28 -4.65
C GLY A 69 -3.09 39.31 -5.42
N VAL A 70 -2.44 40.10 -6.28
CA VAL A 70 -3.06 41.18 -7.07
C VAL A 70 -2.86 40.94 -8.56
N HIS A 71 -1.63 40.63 -8.98
CA HIS A 71 -1.34 40.32 -10.37
C HIS A 71 -1.77 38.89 -10.70
N ASP A 72 -2.34 38.73 -11.88
CA ASP A 72 -2.70 37.42 -12.40
C ASP A 72 -1.43 36.68 -12.82
N ASP A 73 -1.14 35.58 -12.12
CA ASP A 73 0.06 34.78 -12.28
C ASP A 73 -0.18 33.53 -13.14
N THR A 74 -1.40 33.33 -13.65
CA THR A 74 -1.79 32.11 -14.38
C THR A 74 -0.88 31.81 -15.55
N ASP A 75 -0.61 32.79 -16.42
CA ASP A 75 0.21 32.58 -17.62
C ASP A 75 1.67 32.26 -17.26
N ALA A 76 2.23 32.93 -16.26
CA ALA A 76 3.60 32.71 -15.81
C ALA A 76 3.77 31.30 -15.22
N ILE A 77 2.80 30.85 -14.42
CA ILE A 77 2.84 29.51 -13.82
C ILE A 77 2.65 28.43 -14.89
N ASN A 78 1.68 28.58 -15.81
CA ASN A 78 1.50 27.64 -16.92
C ASN A 78 2.74 27.63 -17.86
N ALA A 79 3.43 28.75 -18.02
CA ALA A 79 4.70 28.79 -18.75
C ALA A 79 5.81 28.01 -18.02
N ALA A 80 5.91 28.14 -16.69
CA ALA A 80 6.82 27.32 -15.90
C ALA A 80 6.49 25.82 -16.01
N ILE A 81 5.21 25.44 -16.07
CA ILE A 81 4.83 24.03 -16.23
C ILE A 81 5.17 23.52 -17.64
N SER A 82 4.91 24.29 -18.70
CA SER A 82 4.90 23.80 -20.09
C SER A 82 6.20 24.00 -20.88
N THR A 83 7.08 24.92 -20.47
CA THR A 83 8.31 25.26 -21.23
C THR A 83 9.23 24.05 -21.40
N GLY A 84 9.86 23.95 -22.57
CA GLY A 84 10.79 22.86 -22.92
C GLY A 84 10.17 21.73 -23.75
N ASN A 85 9.09 22.02 -24.51
CA ASN A 85 8.40 21.05 -25.37
C ASN A 85 8.03 19.75 -24.64
N ARG A 86 7.38 19.90 -23.49
CA ARG A 86 7.04 18.81 -22.59
C ARG A 86 5.84 18.01 -23.09
N CYS A 87 5.69 16.81 -22.53
CA CYS A 87 4.53 15.96 -22.78
C CYS A 87 3.23 16.61 -22.27
N SER A 88 2.46 17.15 -23.20
CA SER A 88 1.16 17.75 -22.91
C SER A 88 0.04 16.76 -23.23
N GLN A 89 -1.12 16.99 -22.63
CA GLN A 89 -2.29 16.12 -22.76
C GLN A 89 -3.00 16.15 -24.11
N TRP A 90 -2.52 16.99 -25.04
CA TRP A 90 -3.08 17.12 -26.39
C TRP A 90 -2.21 16.46 -27.46
N ASP A 91 -0.92 16.31 -27.23
CA ASP A 91 0.07 15.88 -28.24
C ASP A 91 0.95 14.69 -27.82
N CYS A 92 0.81 14.23 -26.59
CA CYS A 92 1.64 13.17 -26.01
C CYS A 92 0.79 12.26 -25.10
N GLN A 93 1.13 10.96 -25.01
CA GLN A 93 0.44 10.01 -24.12
C GLN A 93 1.14 9.87 -22.76
N SER A 94 2.47 9.77 -22.78
CA SER A 94 3.35 9.82 -21.61
C SER A 94 4.76 10.19 -22.04
N SER A 95 5.61 10.55 -21.07
CA SER A 95 7.03 10.75 -21.30
C SER A 95 7.81 10.59 -20.01
N THR A 96 9.05 10.11 -20.12
CA THR A 96 10.04 10.05 -19.03
C THR A 96 11.24 10.96 -19.25
N THR A 97 11.26 11.68 -20.38
CA THR A 97 12.39 12.51 -20.82
C THR A 97 12.15 13.99 -20.57
N THR A 98 10.98 14.37 -20.03
CA THR A 98 10.56 15.77 -19.87
C THR A 98 10.07 16.08 -18.45
N ALA A 99 10.74 15.49 -17.46
CA ALA A 99 10.51 15.72 -16.05
C ALA A 99 10.58 17.20 -15.64
N ALA A 100 9.77 17.61 -14.68
CA ALA A 100 9.74 18.98 -14.17
C ALA A 100 9.61 19.08 -12.67
N VAL A 101 10.36 19.99 -12.07
CA VAL A 101 10.13 20.48 -10.71
C VAL A 101 9.72 21.95 -10.81
N VAL A 102 8.43 22.22 -10.62
CA VAL A 102 7.86 23.57 -10.64
C VAL A 102 7.73 24.07 -9.21
N TYR A 103 8.61 24.99 -8.84
CA TYR A 103 8.75 25.50 -7.49
C TYR A 103 8.02 26.83 -7.28
N PHE A 104 7.28 26.91 -6.17
CA PHE A 104 6.58 28.11 -5.71
C PHE A 104 7.25 28.64 -4.44
N PRO A 105 7.98 29.77 -4.53
CA PRO A 105 8.35 30.54 -3.34
C PRO A 105 7.11 31.01 -2.59
N SER A 106 7.29 31.44 -1.34
CA SER A 106 6.19 32.02 -0.57
C SER A 106 5.59 33.25 -1.28
N GLY A 107 4.27 33.34 -1.22
CA GLY A 107 3.48 34.35 -1.90
C GLY A 107 2.02 33.95 -2.05
N ILE A 108 1.21 34.89 -2.52
CA ILE A 108 -0.18 34.65 -2.92
C ILE A 108 -0.24 34.79 -4.44
N TYR A 109 -0.54 33.72 -5.15
CA TYR A 109 -0.59 33.68 -6.59
C TYR A 109 -2.05 33.77 -7.02
N LEU A 110 -2.45 34.87 -7.66
CA LEU A 110 -3.82 35.06 -8.12
C LEU A 110 -3.99 34.35 -9.47
N ILE A 111 -4.98 33.46 -9.56
CA ILE A 111 -5.17 32.56 -10.71
C ILE A 111 -6.54 32.83 -11.34
N SER A 112 -6.63 33.12 -12.64
CA SER A 112 -7.91 33.38 -13.33
C SER A 112 -8.38 32.30 -14.32
N SER A 113 -7.53 31.30 -14.61
CA SER A 113 -7.92 30.07 -15.28
C SER A 113 -7.08 28.90 -14.81
N ALA A 114 -7.50 27.68 -15.14
CA ALA A 114 -6.85 26.45 -14.70
C ALA A 114 -5.33 26.45 -14.93
N LEU A 115 -4.61 25.97 -13.92
CA LEU A 115 -3.22 25.57 -14.03
C LEU A 115 -3.20 24.14 -14.55
N ILE A 116 -2.56 23.91 -15.69
CA ILE A 116 -2.58 22.60 -16.34
C ILE A 116 -1.36 21.81 -15.90
N ASP A 117 -1.59 20.69 -15.24
CA ASP A 117 -0.54 19.79 -14.76
C ASP A 117 -0.11 18.82 -15.86
N TYR A 118 1.13 18.97 -16.33
CA TYR A 118 1.69 18.17 -17.43
C TYR A 118 2.25 16.83 -16.90
N TYR A 119 2.54 15.89 -17.80
CA TYR A 119 3.09 14.58 -17.44
C TYR A 119 4.43 14.71 -16.70
N GLU A 120 4.74 13.83 -15.75
CA GLU A 120 6.01 13.84 -15.00
C GLU A 120 6.36 15.19 -14.35
N THR A 121 5.36 15.85 -13.75
CA THR A 121 5.52 17.16 -13.08
C THR A 121 5.42 17.01 -11.57
N GLN A 122 6.35 17.63 -10.85
CA GLN A 122 6.26 17.87 -9.41
C GLN A 122 6.04 19.36 -9.16
N ILE A 123 4.89 19.69 -8.59
CA ILE A 123 4.51 21.04 -8.17
C ILE A 123 4.80 21.16 -6.67
N ILE A 124 5.78 21.98 -6.31
CA ILE A 124 6.32 22.05 -4.94
C ILE A 124 6.27 23.49 -4.44
N GLY A 125 5.51 23.75 -3.38
CA GLY A 125 5.57 25.01 -2.67
C GLY A 125 6.60 25.03 -1.53
N ASN A 126 6.87 26.23 -1.02
CA ASN A 126 7.67 26.42 0.18
C ASN A 126 6.95 25.88 1.44
N PRO A 127 7.44 24.82 2.10
CA PRO A 127 6.81 24.27 3.30
C PRO A 127 6.95 25.16 4.55
N ASN A 128 7.89 26.12 4.56
CA ASN A 128 8.11 27.01 5.71
C ASN A 128 7.12 28.19 5.76
N ASP A 129 6.49 28.52 4.63
CA ASP A 129 5.42 29.50 4.49
C ASP A 129 4.66 29.20 3.19
N LEU A 130 3.56 28.45 3.32
CA LEU A 130 2.84 27.82 2.21
C LEU A 130 2.39 28.87 1.17
N PRO A 131 2.82 28.74 -0.10
CA PRO A 131 2.27 29.52 -1.19
C PRO A 131 0.76 29.31 -1.32
N VAL A 132 0.02 30.40 -1.55
CA VAL A 132 -1.43 30.36 -1.72
C VAL A 132 -1.76 30.48 -3.20
N LEU A 133 -2.37 29.46 -3.79
CA LEU A 133 -3.01 29.53 -5.09
C LEU A 133 -4.45 30.01 -4.91
N LYS A 134 -4.70 31.28 -5.22
CA LYS A 134 -5.98 31.94 -4.97
C LYS A 134 -6.75 32.12 -6.26
N ALA A 135 -7.96 31.55 -6.32
CA ALA A 135 -8.86 31.79 -7.45
C ALA A 135 -9.26 33.28 -7.50
N ALA A 136 -9.12 33.89 -8.68
CA ALA A 136 -9.62 35.23 -8.95
C ALA A 136 -11.15 35.24 -9.00
N THR A 137 -11.78 36.36 -8.65
CA THR A 137 -13.26 36.47 -8.65
C THR A 137 -13.89 36.26 -10.02
N ASN A 138 -13.12 36.43 -11.09
CA ASN A 138 -13.48 36.21 -12.48
C ASN A 138 -12.91 34.91 -13.06
N PHE A 139 -12.56 33.92 -12.22
CA PHE A 139 -12.01 32.63 -12.68
C PHE A 139 -12.91 31.98 -13.73
N THR A 140 -12.29 31.42 -14.78
CA THR A 140 -13.01 30.69 -15.83
C THR A 140 -12.81 29.18 -15.69
N THR A 141 -13.90 28.42 -15.58
CA THR A 141 -13.91 26.96 -15.42
C THR A 141 -13.95 26.22 -16.76
N ASN A 142 -13.33 26.78 -17.80
CA ASN A 142 -13.40 26.27 -19.18
C ASN A 142 -12.44 25.09 -19.43
N VAL A 143 -12.43 24.13 -18.50
CA VAL A 143 -11.66 22.89 -18.56
C VAL A 143 -12.57 21.72 -18.18
N THR A 144 -12.32 20.55 -18.74
CA THR A 144 -13.10 19.31 -18.59
C THR A 144 -13.29 18.93 -17.12
N GLY A 145 -12.23 18.99 -16.31
CA GLY A 145 -12.31 18.69 -14.87
C GLY A 145 -12.85 19.82 -14.00
N GLY A 146 -12.95 21.04 -14.56
CA GLY A 146 -13.45 22.22 -13.86
C GLY A 146 -12.66 22.54 -12.59
N ALA A 147 -11.32 22.56 -12.64
CA ALA A 147 -10.49 22.76 -11.44
C ALA A 147 -9.54 23.97 -11.50
N LEU A 148 -9.08 24.43 -10.33
CA LEU A 148 -7.97 25.39 -10.22
C LEU A 148 -6.64 24.76 -10.67
N LEU A 149 -6.37 23.53 -10.20
CA LEU A 149 -5.29 22.70 -10.70
C LEU A 149 -5.89 21.49 -11.44
N GLU A 150 -5.62 21.41 -12.74
CA GLU A 150 -6.23 20.46 -13.66
C GLU A 150 -5.24 19.37 -14.05
N GLY A 151 -5.49 18.15 -13.58
CA GLY A 151 -4.63 16.99 -13.79
C GLY A 151 -4.84 16.29 -15.13
N SER A 152 -5.98 16.46 -15.79
CA SER A 152 -6.22 15.88 -17.13
C SER A 152 -7.23 16.65 -17.95
N GLU A 153 -6.81 17.04 -19.16
CA GLU A 153 -7.66 17.38 -20.28
C GLU A 153 -7.30 16.56 -21.51
N GLY A 154 -8.08 16.68 -22.58
CA GLY A 154 -7.67 16.17 -23.88
C GLY A 154 -7.68 14.64 -23.93
N ASN A 155 -6.54 14.03 -24.27
CA ASN A 155 -6.46 12.63 -24.71
C ASN A 155 -5.89 11.67 -23.65
N TRP A 156 -5.48 12.13 -22.47
CA TRP A 156 -4.94 11.23 -21.45
C TRP A 156 -6.02 10.36 -20.81
N THR A 157 -5.66 9.10 -20.59
CA THR A 157 -6.43 8.17 -19.77
C THR A 157 -5.80 8.10 -18.39
N ALA A 158 -6.64 8.13 -17.35
CA ALA A 158 -6.15 8.25 -15.98
C ALA A 158 -5.27 7.07 -15.52
N ASN A 159 -5.43 5.89 -16.14
CA ASN A 159 -4.62 4.70 -15.85
C ASN A 159 -3.16 4.83 -16.29
N ASN A 160 -2.83 5.80 -17.16
CA ASN A 160 -1.48 6.01 -17.67
C ASN A 160 -0.85 7.31 -17.18
N ILE A 161 -1.48 8.03 -16.25
CA ILE A 161 -0.95 9.28 -15.69
C ILE A 161 -0.10 8.96 -14.44
N PHE A 162 1.21 8.79 -14.65
CA PHE A 162 2.19 8.41 -13.63
C PHE A 162 3.11 9.57 -13.22
N TYR A 163 3.90 9.35 -12.16
CA TYR A 163 5.08 10.16 -11.79
C TYR A 163 4.79 11.66 -11.51
N ARG A 164 3.72 11.95 -10.76
CA ARG A 164 3.32 13.33 -10.42
C ARG A 164 3.28 13.60 -8.94
N GLN A 165 3.61 14.83 -8.55
CA GLN A 165 3.45 15.24 -7.16
C GLN A 165 2.90 16.65 -7.06
N VAL A 166 2.03 16.90 -6.08
CA VAL A 166 1.66 18.24 -5.65
C VAL A 166 1.84 18.33 -4.14
N ARG A 167 2.71 19.23 -3.69
CA ARG A 167 2.99 19.37 -2.27
C ARG A 167 3.23 20.79 -1.80
N ASN A 168 2.90 21.03 -0.52
CA ASN A 168 3.15 22.27 0.20
C ASN A 168 2.42 23.49 -0.39
N LEU A 169 1.12 23.39 -0.61
CA LEU A 169 0.32 24.50 -1.14
C LEU A 169 -0.94 24.73 -0.32
N GLU A 170 -1.34 25.99 -0.24
CA GLU A 170 -2.71 26.35 0.10
C GLU A 170 -3.49 26.65 -1.20
N LEU A 171 -4.67 26.05 -1.39
CA LEU A 171 -5.58 26.34 -2.50
C LEU A 171 -6.84 27.02 -1.96
N ASP A 172 -7.10 28.26 -2.39
CA ASP A 172 -8.20 29.08 -1.87
C ASP A 172 -9.21 29.45 -2.95
N LEU A 173 -10.40 28.84 -2.88
CA LEU A 173 -11.52 29.10 -3.79
C LEU A 173 -12.56 30.07 -3.22
N ARG A 174 -12.39 30.57 -1.98
CA ARG A 174 -13.43 31.36 -1.29
C ARG A 174 -13.74 32.71 -1.93
N SER A 175 -12.92 33.16 -2.89
CA SER A 175 -13.21 34.37 -3.66
C SER A 175 -14.32 34.16 -4.70
N LEU A 176 -14.66 32.91 -5.03
CA LEU A 176 -15.72 32.55 -5.96
C LEU A 176 -17.08 32.51 -5.26
N SER A 177 -18.14 32.66 -6.04
CA SER A 177 -19.52 32.50 -5.54
C SER A 177 -19.72 31.05 -5.09
N PRO A 178 -20.42 30.78 -3.97
CA PRO A 178 -20.71 29.41 -3.55
C PRO A 178 -21.34 28.56 -4.64
N ASP A 179 -22.16 29.13 -5.52
CA ASP A 179 -22.83 28.40 -6.60
C ASP A 179 -21.89 28.02 -7.76
N THR A 180 -20.64 28.47 -7.77
CA THR A 180 -19.65 28.13 -8.80
C THR A 180 -19.25 26.66 -8.68
N SER A 181 -19.51 25.86 -9.72
CA SER A 181 -19.04 24.48 -9.81
C SER A 181 -17.56 24.45 -10.16
N ILE A 182 -16.72 24.11 -9.18
CA ILE A 182 -15.27 24.07 -9.33
C ILE A 182 -14.62 23.15 -8.28
N SER A 183 -13.57 22.45 -8.67
CA SER A 183 -12.68 21.73 -7.74
C SER A 183 -11.39 22.51 -7.45
N ALA A 184 -10.80 22.33 -6.27
CA ALA A 184 -9.46 22.88 -6.04
C ALA A 184 -8.42 22.10 -6.86
N ILE A 185 -8.53 20.77 -6.90
CA ILE A 185 -7.68 19.89 -7.70
C ILE A 185 -8.58 18.85 -8.40
N ASN A 186 -8.44 18.71 -9.72
CA ASN A 186 -8.85 17.49 -10.41
C ASN A 186 -7.64 16.56 -10.53
N TRP A 187 -7.69 15.39 -9.92
CA TRP A 187 -6.57 14.47 -9.75
C TRP A 187 -6.77 13.07 -10.36
N PRO A 188 -7.08 12.96 -11.67
CA PRO A 188 -7.18 11.68 -12.35
C PRO A 188 -5.78 11.10 -12.56
N THR A 189 -5.38 10.16 -11.71
CA THR A 189 -4.00 9.64 -11.70
C THR A 189 -3.93 8.13 -11.49
N ALA A 190 -2.73 7.59 -11.68
CA ALA A 190 -2.38 6.21 -11.43
C ALA A 190 -1.19 6.13 -10.46
N GLN A 191 -0.39 5.07 -10.55
CA GLN A 191 0.73 4.78 -9.65
C GLN A 191 1.83 5.86 -9.69
N ALA A 192 2.68 5.89 -8.65
CA ALA A 192 3.76 6.86 -8.47
C ALA A 192 3.28 8.32 -8.50
N THR A 193 2.08 8.58 -7.98
CA THR A 193 1.54 9.92 -7.82
C THR A 193 1.21 10.24 -6.37
N SER A 194 1.47 11.48 -5.93
CA SER A 194 1.17 11.90 -4.56
C SER A 194 0.65 13.33 -4.42
N LEU A 195 -0.32 13.48 -3.52
CA LEU A 195 -0.73 14.77 -2.94
C LEU A 195 -0.26 14.81 -1.48
N SER A 196 0.52 15.82 -1.09
CA SER A 196 1.02 15.90 0.30
C SER A 196 1.10 17.31 0.88
N ASN A 197 0.83 17.45 2.19
CA ASN A 197 0.93 18.72 2.90
C ASN A 197 0.15 19.86 2.22
N LEU A 198 -1.16 19.67 2.07
CA LEU A 198 -2.04 20.61 1.37
C LEU A 198 -3.07 21.22 2.33
N VAL A 199 -3.38 22.49 2.14
CA VAL A 199 -4.50 23.17 2.79
C VAL A 199 -5.48 23.64 1.73
N ILE A 200 -6.73 23.22 1.79
CA ILE A 200 -7.75 23.57 0.81
C ILE A 200 -8.86 24.35 1.50
N ARG A 201 -9.17 25.53 0.97
CA ARG A 201 -10.19 26.44 1.50
C ARG A 201 -11.30 26.67 0.50
N LEU A 202 -12.48 26.20 0.87
CA LEU A 202 -13.70 26.24 0.07
C LEU A 202 -14.74 27.12 0.77
N SER A 203 -15.80 27.50 0.05
CA SER A 203 -16.97 28.10 0.67
C SER A 203 -17.66 27.07 1.57
N ASP A 204 -18.06 27.46 2.77
CA ASP A 204 -18.86 26.69 3.71
C ASP A 204 -20.34 27.11 3.71
N SER A 205 -20.74 27.97 2.76
CA SER A 205 -22.13 28.39 2.62
C SER A 205 -23.01 27.20 2.23
N PRO A 206 -24.21 27.05 2.82
CA PRO A 206 -25.15 25.99 2.44
C PRO A 206 -25.45 26.01 0.93
N GLY A 207 -25.35 24.86 0.28
CA GLY A 207 -25.58 24.72 -1.16
C GLY A 207 -24.39 25.09 -2.06
N THR A 208 -23.21 25.33 -1.48
CA THR A 208 -21.97 25.51 -2.24
C THR A 208 -21.74 24.36 -3.23
N ASN A 209 -21.18 24.66 -4.40
CA ASN A 209 -20.77 23.70 -5.43
C ASN A 209 -19.24 23.52 -5.48
N HIS A 210 -18.51 24.06 -4.50
CA HIS A 210 -17.06 23.93 -4.43
C HIS A 210 -16.66 22.53 -3.96
N LEU A 211 -15.76 21.89 -4.68
CA LEU A 211 -15.13 20.62 -4.34
C LEU A 211 -13.67 20.84 -3.93
N GLY A 212 -13.17 20.01 -3.02
CA GLY A 212 -11.76 20.01 -2.66
C GLY A 212 -10.93 19.28 -3.72
N ILE A 213 -10.67 18.00 -3.47
CA ILE A 213 -10.01 17.11 -4.42
C ILE A 213 -11.07 16.26 -5.11
N SER A 214 -11.11 16.33 -6.44
CA SER A 214 -11.95 15.44 -7.25
C SER A 214 -11.09 14.51 -8.08
N SER A 215 -11.52 13.27 -8.25
CA SER A 215 -11.05 12.39 -9.31
C SER A 215 -12.26 11.84 -10.04
N LEU A 216 -12.30 11.97 -11.37
CA LEU A 216 -13.42 11.49 -12.21
C LEU A 216 -13.15 10.12 -12.85
N SER A 217 -11.89 9.66 -12.79
CA SER A 217 -11.39 8.35 -13.22
C SER A 217 -9.94 8.17 -12.72
N GLY A 218 -9.43 6.94 -12.63
CA GLY A 218 -8.03 6.67 -12.26
C GLY A 218 -7.82 5.28 -11.68
N GLY A 219 -6.58 4.81 -11.69
CA GLY A 219 -6.18 3.46 -11.26
C GLY A 219 -5.33 3.44 -9.97
N GLY A 220 -5.13 4.59 -9.32
CA GLY A 220 -4.29 4.67 -8.12
C GLY A 220 -4.15 6.10 -7.58
N GLY A 221 -3.14 6.30 -6.74
CA GLY A 221 -2.75 7.60 -6.18
C GLY A 221 -2.69 7.60 -4.65
N PHE A 222 -1.68 8.30 -4.12
CA PHE A 222 -1.47 8.42 -2.68
C PHE A 222 -1.75 9.85 -2.20
N MET A 223 -2.46 9.99 -1.08
CA MET A 223 -2.78 11.30 -0.49
C MET A 223 -2.42 11.30 0.98
N SER A 224 -1.63 12.29 1.43
CA SER A 224 -1.24 12.41 2.82
C SER A 224 -1.24 13.85 3.34
N ASP A 225 -1.51 14.03 4.62
CA ASP A 225 -1.34 15.31 5.31
C ASP A 225 -2.15 16.45 4.67
N ILE A 226 -3.44 16.22 4.46
CA ILE A 226 -4.34 17.17 3.79
C ILE A 226 -5.33 17.75 4.79
N ILE A 227 -5.54 19.05 4.74
CA ILE A 227 -6.57 19.75 5.51
C ILE A 227 -7.54 20.42 4.55
N VAL A 228 -8.84 20.11 4.66
CA VAL A 228 -9.89 20.75 3.86
C VAL A 228 -10.88 21.46 4.76
N HIS A 229 -11.24 22.69 4.38
CA HIS A 229 -12.25 23.52 5.05
C HIS A 229 -13.39 23.85 4.08
N GLY A 230 -14.63 23.55 4.47
CA GLY A 230 -15.83 23.85 3.67
C GLY A 230 -16.05 22.86 2.52
N GLY A 231 -16.89 23.28 1.55
CA GLY A 231 -17.18 22.55 0.32
C GLY A 231 -18.43 21.67 0.36
N SER A 232 -18.96 21.35 -0.81
CA SER A 232 -20.00 20.33 -0.95
C SER A 232 -19.43 18.95 -0.67
N SER A 233 -18.23 18.68 -1.19
CA SER A 233 -17.43 17.52 -0.83
C SER A 233 -15.96 17.91 -0.72
N ALA A 234 -15.32 17.56 0.40
CA ALA A 234 -13.89 17.80 0.54
C ALA A 234 -13.09 16.85 -0.37
N LEU A 235 -13.47 15.57 -0.40
CA LEU A 235 -13.01 14.61 -1.40
C LEU A 235 -14.20 14.09 -2.22
N TYR A 236 -14.06 14.05 -3.54
CA TYR A 236 -15.00 13.43 -4.47
C TYR A 236 -14.26 12.40 -5.32
N MET A 237 -14.37 11.12 -4.97
CA MET A 237 -13.48 10.06 -5.45
C MET A 237 -14.21 9.06 -6.35
N LYS A 238 -14.03 9.23 -7.66
CA LYS A 238 -14.25 8.20 -8.68
C LYS A 238 -12.89 7.70 -9.17
N ALA A 239 -12.31 6.73 -8.45
CA ALA A 239 -10.98 6.19 -8.73
C ALA A 239 -10.91 4.72 -8.28
N GLY A 240 -10.11 3.89 -8.95
CA GLY A 240 -10.05 2.45 -8.69
C GLY A 240 -9.58 2.13 -7.28
N ASN A 241 -8.47 2.74 -6.85
CA ASN A 241 -7.79 2.33 -5.62
C ASN A 241 -6.91 3.40 -4.96
N PRO A 242 -7.50 4.53 -4.52
CA PRO A 242 -6.74 5.54 -3.77
C PRO A 242 -6.37 5.06 -2.37
N THR A 243 -5.21 5.51 -1.88
CA THR A 243 -4.82 5.40 -0.46
C THR A 243 -4.73 6.79 0.14
N VAL A 244 -5.42 7.01 1.26
CA VAL A 244 -5.50 8.32 1.92
C VAL A 244 -5.08 8.18 3.38
N ARG A 245 -4.13 9.02 3.80
CA ARG A 245 -3.62 9.05 5.18
C ARG A 245 -3.64 10.45 5.74
N ASN A 246 -3.90 10.60 7.05
CA ASN A 246 -3.79 11.89 7.75
C ASN A 246 -4.57 13.02 7.05
N LEU A 247 -5.84 12.76 6.76
CA LEU A 247 -6.78 13.74 6.20
C LEU A 247 -7.55 14.40 7.35
N THR A 248 -7.68 15.72 7.33
CA THR A 248 -8.57 16.47 8.21
C THR A 248 -9.61 17.23 7.40
N VAL A 249 -10.88 17.04 7.68
CA VAL A 249 -11.98 17.77 7.03
C VAL A 249 -12.80 18.50 8.08
N ARG A 250 -13.09 19.79 7.83
CA ARG A 250 -13.94 20.61 8.69
C ARG A 250 -15.01 21.35 7.89
N ASN A 251 -16.22 21.39 8.44
CA ASN A 251 -17.32 22.24 7.95
C ASN A 251 -17.77 21.92 6.50
N ALA A 252 -17.57 20.70 6.02
CA ALA A 252 -18.04 20.27 4.71
C ALA A 252 -19.48 19.76 4.77
N ALA A 253 -20.24 19.84 3.68
CA ALA A 253 -21.52 19.13 3.62
C ALA A 253 -21.27 17.61 3.70
N THR A 254 -20.45 17.07 2.80
CA THR A 254 -19.93 15.70 2.86
C THR A 254 -18.42 15.74 2.98
N ALA A 255 -17.81 15.00 3.91
CA ALA A 255 -16.35 14.99 4.01
C ALA A 255 -15.72 14.19 2.86
N ILE A 256 -16.20 12.98 2.62
CA ILE A 256 -15.70 12.09 1.57
C ILE A 256 -16.90 11.53 0.82
N ASN A 257 -17.01 11.86 -0.46
CA ASN A 257 -18.00 11.30 -1.37
C ASN A 257 -17.32 10.32 -2.32
N VAL A 258 -17.78 9.07 -2.32
CA VAL A 258 -17.20 7.97 -3.10
C VAL A 258 -18.26 7.40 -4.04
N PRO A 259 -18.49 8.05 -5.19
CA PRO A 259 -19.45 7.58 -6.19
C PRO A 259 -19.02 6.26 -6.87
N TRP A 260 -17.73 5.92 -6.89
CA TRP A 260 -17.22 4.67 -7.44
C TRP A 260 -15.77 4.40 -7.01
N VAL A 261 -15.49 3.15 -6.64
CA VAL A 261 -14.15 2.66 -6.30
C VAL A 261 -14.10 1.15 -6.45
N TRP A 262 -12.93 0.55 -6.71
CA TRP A 262 -12.73 -0.88 -6.52
C TRP A 262 -12.40 -1.17 -5.07
N GLY A 263 -11.31 -0.61 -4.53
CA GLY A 263 -10.93 -0.78 -3.13
C GLY A 263 -10.11 0.40 -2.63
N SER A 264 -10.35 0.93 -1.43
CA SER A 264 -9.50 2.01 -0.88
C SER A 264 -9.21 1.86 0.61
N LEU A 265 -8.09 2.46 1.03
CA LEU A 265 -7.65 2.54 2.41
C LEU A 265 -7.63 3.99 2.88
N TYR A 266 -8.31 4.26 3.98
CA TYR A 266 -8.29 5.51 4.71
C TYR A 266 -7.72 5.29 6.10
N SER A 267 -6.65 6.00 6.44
CA SER A 267 -5.96 5.84 7.72
C SER A 267 -5.73 7.19 8.40
N ASN A 268 -6.03 7.28 9.70
CA ASN A 268 -5.89 8.52 10.47
C ASN A 268 -6.65 9.71 9.85
N VAL A 269 -7.93 9.49 9.50
CA VAL A 269 -8.81 10.54 8.98
C VAL A 269 -9.59 11.18 10.12
N ASN A 270 -9.67 12.51 10.14
CA ASN A 270 -10.32 13.29 11.17
C ASN A 270 -11.42 14.16 10.53
N ILE A 271 -12.68 13.82 10.77
CA ILE A 271 -13.85 14.54 10.24
C ILE A 271 -14.52 15.29 11.38
N ASP A 272 -14.73 16.59 11.20
CA ASP A 272 -15.37 17.43 12.21
C ASP A 272 -16.40 18.39 11.61
N ASN A 273 -17.56 18.48 12.26
CA ASN A 273 -18.63 19.41 11.91
C ASN A 273 -19.12 19.28 10.45
N CYS A 274 -19.35 18.04 10.00
CA CYS A 274 -19.88 17.75 8.67
C CYS A 274 -21.34 17.29 8.72
N SER A 275 -22.08 17.39 7.61
CA SER A 275 -23.42 16.76 7.56
C SER A 275 -23.29 15.24 7.41
N ILE A 276 -22.47 14.81 6.46
CA ILE A 276 -22.11 13.41 6.21
C ILE A 276 -20.59 13.27 6.30
N GLY A 277 -20.11 12.24 7.00
CA GLY A 277 -18.70 11.88 7.01
C GLY A 277 -18.30 11.26 5.68
N VAL A 278 -18.71 10.01 5.45
CA VAL A 278 -18.45 9.26 4.22
C VAL A 278 -19.77 8.93 3.54
N ASP A 279 -19.89 9.24 2.26
CA ASP A 279 -21.03 8.90 1.41
C ASP A 279 -20.62 7.88 0.34
N MET A 280 -21.25 6.72 0.35
CA MET A 280 -21.14 5.62 -0.61
C MET A 280 -22.54 5.12 -1.01
N SER A 281 -23.53 6.01 -1.06
CA SER A 281 -24.91 5.61 -1.28
C SER A 281 -25.38 5.60 -2.74
N ASP A 282 -24.50 5.93 -3.68
CA ASP A 282 -24.77 6.04 -5.12
C ASP A 282 -25.05 4.68 -5.78
N ILE A 283 -26.27 4.16 -5.60
CA ILE A 283 -26.78 2.83 -6.01
C ILE A 283 -26.07 2.18 -7.23
N GLY A 284 -25.28 1.14 -6.95
CA GLY A 284 -25.02 0.02 -7.86
C GLY A 284 -23.62 -0.06 -8.46
N GLN A 285 -22.63 0.61 -7.85
CA GLN A 285 -21.28 0.72 -8.42
C GLN A 285 -20.13 0.81 -7.40
N GLU A 286 -20.33 0.44 -6.13
CA GLU A 286 -19.30 0.67 -5.08
C GLU A 286 -18.55 -0.60 -4.68
N GLY A 287 -17.22 -0.49 -4.58
CA GLY A 287 -16.34 -1.58 -4.14
C GLY A 287 -16.12 -1.60 -2.63
N ALA A 288 -14.86 -1.68 -2.19
CA ALA A 288 -14.48 -1.89 -0.80
C ALA A 288 -13.79 -0.69 -0.14
N LEU A 289 -14.14 -0.36 1.11
CA LEU A 289 -13.45 0.65 1.91
C LEU A 289 -12.98 0.09 3.23
N THR A 290 -11.75 0.46 3.61
CA THR A 290 -11.26 0.25 4.96
C THR A 290 -10.88 1.57 5.60
N PHE A 291 -11.39 1.79 6.82
CA PHE A 291 -11.17 3.00 7.61
C PHE A 291 -10.51 2.62 8.94
N ILE A 292 -9.29 3.11 9.18
CA ILE A 292 -8.55 2.79 10.39
C ILE A 292 -8.04 4.03 11.13
N ASP A 293 -7.92 3.93 12.46
CA ASP A 293 -7.24 4.92 13.32
C ASP A 293 -7.79 6.35 13.22
N SER A 294 -9.09 6.45 12.95
CA SER A 294 -9.76 7.67 12.51
C SER A 294 -10.72 8.21 13.57
N SER A 295 -11.20 9.44 13.37
CA SER A 295 -12.19 10.06 14.25
C SER A 295 -13.26 10.82 13.46
N ILE A 296 -14.51 10.74 13.91
CA ILE A 296 -15.62 11.55 13.41
C ILE A 296 -16.26 12.26 14.59
N SER A 297 -16.34 13.59 14.52
CA SER A 297 -16.95 14.43 15.54
C SER A 297 -17.98 15.41 14.98
N ASN A 298 -18.96 15.78 15.81
CA ASN A 298 -19.95 16.83 15.50
C ASN A 298 -20.65 16.63 14.14
N THR A 299 -20.89 15.38 13.75
CA THR A 299 -21.34 15.02 12.40
C THR A 299 -22.69 14.32 12.45
N THR A 300 -23.61 14.61 11.53
CA THR A 300 -24.96 14.03 11.59
C THR A 300 -24.96 12.55 11.25
N VAL A 301 -24.35 12.16 10.13
CA VAL A 301 -24.19 10.77 9.71
C VAL A 301 -22.72 10.47 9.47
N GLY A 302 -22.15 9.49 10.17
CA GLY A 302 -20.76 9.06 10.00
C GLY A 302 -20.53 8.44 8.62
N PHE A 303 -21.23 7.34 8.32
CA PHE A 303 -21.18 6.61 7.06
C PHE A 303 -22.60 6.43 6.50
N LEU A 304 -22.81 6.84 5.25
CA LEU A 304 -24.02 6.61 4.49
C LEU A 304 -23.73 5.62 3.36
N MET A 305 -24.37 4.45 3.38
CA MET A 305 -24.00 3.29 2.56
C MET A 305 -25.18 2.77 1.73
N SER A 306 -24.90 2.13 0.59
CA SER A 306 -25.91 1.45 -0.25
C SER A 306 -26.09 -0.05 0.07
N TYR A 307 -25.23 -0.63 0.92
CA TYR A 307 -25.13 -2.08 1.15
C TYR A 307 -26.47 -2.76 1.47
N ASN A 308 -26.76 -3.81 0.71
CA ASN A 308 -27.97 -4.63 0.86
C ASN A 308 -27.69 -5.88 1.71
N SER A 309 -28.10 -5.84 2.98
CA SER A 309 -27.99 -6.95 3.91
C SER A 309 -29.11 -8.00 3.81
N SER A 310 -29.91 -7.98 2.73
CA SER A 310 -30.89 -9.02 2.47
C SER A 310 -30.19 -10.39 2.39
N PRO A 311 -30.72 -11.44 3.06
CA PRO A 311 -30.21 -12.81 2.92
C PRO A 311 -30.28 -13.35 1.48
N ASP A 312 -31.11 -12.75 0.63
CA ASP A 312 -31.25 -13.09 -0.79
C ASP A 312 -30.25 -12.32 -1.68
N SER A 313 -29.52 -11.35 -1.11
CA SER A 313 -28.47 -10.62 -1.84
C SER A 313 -27.25 -11.50 -1.97
N THR A 314 -26.78 -11.69 -3.19
CA THR A 314 -25.52 -12.39 -3.48
C THR A 314 -24.35 -11.44 -3.60
N SER A 315 -24.59 -10.13 -3.77
CA SER A 315 -23.54 -9.12 -3.98
C SER A 315 -22.91 -8.63 -2.67
N VAL A 316 -21.60 -8.37 -2.73
CA VAL A 316 -20.79 -7.72 -1.67
C VAL A 316 -20.41 -6.27 -2.00
N ASP A 317 -21.15 -5.62 -2.91
CA ASP A 317 -21.01 -4.18 -3.21
C ASP A 317 -21.05 -3.34 -1.93
N SER A 318 -20.35 -2.21 -1.92
CA SER A 318 -20.24 -1.35 -0.73
C SER A 318 -19.63 -2.06 0.49
N SER A 319 -18.66 -2.95 0.29
CA SER A 319 -17.97 -3.59 1.41
C SER A 319 -17.23 -2.56 2.27
N LEU A 320 -17.33 -2.68 3.60
CA LEU A 320 -16.74 -1.73 4.54
C LEU A 320 -16.07 -2.48 5.69
N VAL A 321 -14.87 -2.04 6.07
CA VAL A 321 -14.22 -2.40 7.34
C VAL A 321 -13.85 -1.12 8.07
N ILE A 322 -14.16 -1.05 9.35
CA ILE A 322 -13.75 0.00 10.27
C ILE A 322 -12.96 -0.64 11.40
N GLU A 323 -11.83 -0.04 11.78
CA GLU A 323 -11.08 -0.47 12.96
C GLU A 323 -10.48 0.73 13.71
N ASN A 324 -10.64 0.77 15.04
CA ASN A 324 -10.18 1.87 15.89
C ASN A 324 -10.73 3.24 15.44
N LEU A 325 -12.07 3.35 15.35
CA LEU A 325 -12.77 4.59 15.00
C LEU A 325 -13.31 5.28 16.25
N GLN A 326 -12.88 6.51 16.49
CA GLN A 326 -13.43 7.35 17.54
C GLN A 326 -14.67 8.12 17.05
N LEU A 327 -15.73 8.13 17.86
CA LEU A 327 -16.96 8.88 17.59
C LEU A 327 -17.27 9.81 18.76
N GLU A 328 -17.65 11.06 18.46
CA GLU A 328 -18.08 12.04 19.47
C GLU A 328 -19.14 13.00 18.89
N THR A 329 -20.28 13.14 19.55
CA THR A 329 -21.39 13.99 19.04
C THR A 329 -21.75 13.63 17.59
N VAL A 330 -21.90 12.32 17.32
CA VAL A 330 -22.34 11.79 16.03
C VAL A 330 -23.74 11.23 16.19
N SER A 331 -24.72 11.68 15.39
CA SER A 331 -26.12 11.23 15.57
C SER A 331 -26.33 9.80 15.11
N VAL A 332 -25.76 9.42 13.96
CA VAL A 332 -25.79 8.06 13.43
C VAL A 332 -24.40 7.69 12.94
N ALA A 333 -23.82 6.59 13.43
CA ALA A 333 -22.50 6.17 12.99
C ALA A 333 -22.56 5.57 11.59
N ILE A 334 -23.47 4.62 11.34
CA ILE A 334 -23.63 3.96 10.04
C ILE A 334 -25.13 3.84 9.72
N ARG A 335 -25.50 4.29 8.51
CA ARG A 335 -26.85 4.21 7.97
C ARG A 335 -26.81 3.62 6.57
N ASN A 336 -27.74 2.72 6.26
CA ASN A 336 -28.02 2.32 4.89
C ASN A 336 -29.21 3.14 4.33
N MET A 337 -29.66 2.87 3.11
CA MET A 337 -30.74 3.66 2.48
C MET A 337 -32.09 3.64 3.21
N GLN A 338 -32.30 2.75 4.18
CA GLN A 338 -33.58 2.56 4.88
C GLN A 338 -33.47 2.62 6.42
N ASP A 339 -32.35 2.16 6.98
CA ASP A 339 -32.17 1.79 8.37
C ASP A 339 -30.87 2.36 8.97
N VAL A 340 -30.91 2.60 10.28
CA VAL A 340 -29.70 2.82 11.08
C VAL A 340 -29.09 1.45 11.41
N VAL A 341 -27.83 1.25 11.02
CA VAL A 341 -27.12 -0.04 11.16
C VAL A 341 -26.16 0.01 12.35
N LEU A 342 -25.60 1.18 12.64
CA LEU A 342 -24.83 1.43 13.86
C LEU A 342 -25.23 2.80 14.42
N GLU A 343 -25.70 2.79 15.66
CA GLU A 343 -26.05 4.00 16.38
C GLU A 343 -24.82 4.91 16.58
N GLY A 344 -25.08 6.22 16.63
CA GLY A 344 -24.06 7.22 16.92
C GLY A 344 -23.68 7.26 18.40
N ALA A 345 -23.00 8.35 18.79
CA ALA A 345 -22.59 8.59 20.17
C ALA A 345 -22.61 10.09 20.50
N GLU A 346 -23.23 10.45 21.63
CA GLU A 346 -23.18 11.83 22.15
C GLU A 346 -21.88 12.11 22.92
N GLN A 347 -21.28 11.08 23.54
CA GLN A 347 -20.01 11.16 24.26
C GLN A 347 -18.92 10.41 23.50
N PRO A 348 -17.63 10.70 23.74
CA PRO A 348 -16.53 9.98 23.11
C PRO A 348 -16.61 8.46 23.34
N ILE A 349 -16.72 7.69 22.26
CA ILE A 349 -16.56 6.22 22.26
C ILE A 349 -15.56 5.80 21.19
N VAL A 350 -15.07 4.56 21.30
CA VAL A 350 -14.26 3.92 20.27
C VAL A 350 -15.02 2.70 19.76
N VAL A 351 -15.25 2.63 18.45
CA VAL A 351 -15.67 1.42 17.74
C VAL A 351 -14.41 0.60 17.49
N PRO A 352 -14.23 -0.56 18.16
CA PRO A 352 -12.99 -1.33 18.09
C PRO A 352 -12.79 -1.91 16.68
N ALA A 353 -13.77 -2.65 16.16
CA ALA A 353 -13.84 -3.04 14.77
C ALA A 353 -15.28 -3.34 14.34
N TRP A 354 -15.59 -3.08 13.07
CA TRP A 354 -16.89 -3.31 12.45
C TRP A 354 -16.69 -3.66 10.97
N GLY A 355 -17.50 -4.56 10.42
CA GLY A 355 -17.41 -4.97 9.01
C GLY A 355 -18.77 -5.26 8.37
N GLN A 356 -18.84 -5.10 7.06
CA GLN A 356 -19.94 -5.61 6.23
C GLN A 356 -19.45 -6.23 4.91
N GLY A 357 -19.99 -7.39 4.60
CA GLY A 357 -19.61 -8.21 3.44
C GLY A 357 -19.37 -9.67 3.83
N HIS A 358 -18.67 -10.42 2.99
CA HIS A 358 -18.37 -11.83 3.23
C HIS A 358 -17.11 -12.03 4.08
N MET A 359 -17.24 -12.87 5.11
CA MET A 359 -16.17 -13.23 6.03
C MET A 359 -15.75 -14.69 5.90
N TYR A 360 -14.46 -14.94 6.12
CA TYR A 360 -13.79 -16.22 6.19
C TYR A 360 -13.00 -16.28 7.50
N VAL A 361 -13.56 -16.91 8.53
CA VAL A 361 -12.97 -16.97 9.88
C VAL A 361 -13.00 -18.41 10.40
N PRO A 362 -12.08 -19.29 9.96
CA PRO A 362 -11.25 -19.17 8.75
C PRO A 362 -11.98 -19.64 7.47
N THR A 363 -13.16 -20.24 7.60
CA THR A 363 -13.99 -20.72 6.48
C THR A 363 -15.14 -19.76 6.20
N GLY A 364 -15.68 -19.80 4.98
CA GLY A 364 -16.75 -18.91 4.54
C GLY A 364 -17.32 -19.34 3.18
N PRO A 365 -18.05 -18.46 2.49
CA PRO A 365 -18.41 -17.11 2.94
C PRO A 365 -19.49 -17.14 4.04
N THR A 366 -19.38 -16.22 4.99
CA THR A 366 -20.49 -15.86 5.89
C THR A 366 -20.80 -14.38 5.72
N GLN A 367 -22.07 -14.04 5.50
CA GLN A 367 -22.47 -12.64 5.37
C GLN A 367 -22.47 -11.97 6.75
N ASN A 368 -21.89 -10.78 6.84
CA ASN A 368 -21.88 -9.98 8.06
C ASN A 368 -22.29 -8.53 7.79
N GLN A 369 -22.86 -7.90 8.81
CA GLN A 369 -23.05 -6.45 8.92
C GLN A 369 -23.09 -6.12 10.42
N GLY A 370 -21.93 -5.83 11.01
CA GLY A 370 -21.84 -5.74 12.46
C GLY A 370 -20.43 -5.64 13.00
N LEU A 371 -20.33 -5.65 14.33
CA LEU A 371 -19.04 -5.73 15.03
C LEU A 371 -18.29 -7.00 14.63
N ILE A 372 -16.98 -6.87 14.46
CA ILE A 372 -16.06 -7.99 14.19
C ILE A 372 -14.96 -8.01 15.26
N THR A 373 -14.25 -9.12 15.37
CA THR A 373 -13.05 -9.20 16.20
C THR A 373 -11.97 -8.28 15.61
N PRO A 374 -11.47 -7.28 16.36
CA PRO A 374 -10.38 -6.43 15.87
C PRO A 374 -9.09 -7.23 15.71
N ASN A 375 -8.22 -6.80 14.81
CA ASN A 375 -6.92 -7.40 14.62
C ASN A 375 -6.10 -7.28 15.90
N MET A 376 -5.40 -8.36 16.25
CA MET A 376 -4.36 -8.28 17.27
C MET A 376 -3.15 -7.58 16.64
N ARG A 377 -3.01 -6.28 16.92
CA ARG A 377 -1.91 -5.45 16.42
C ARG A 377 -0.66 -5.65 17.29
N PRO A 378 0.47 -6.16 16.73
CA PRO A 378 1.75 -6.17 17.43
C PRO A 378 2.14 -4.77 17.88
N THR A 379 2.65 -4.63 19.10
CA THR A 379 3.11 -3.32 19.62
C THR A 379 4.33 -2.79 18.86
N SER A 380 5.05 -3.64 18.13
CA SER A 380 6.12 -3.26 17.21
C SER A 380 5.60 -2.46 16.01
N LEU A 381 4.34 -2.67 15.61
CA LEU A 381 3.70 -1.98 14.47
C LEU A 381 2.98 -0.69 14.87
N THR A 382 2.81 -0.40 16.17
CA THR A 382 1.93 0.67 16.65
C THR A 382 2.64 1.71 17.50
N VAL A 383 2.10 2.94 17.47
CA VAL A 383 2.37 4.00 18.44
C VAL A 383 1.10 4.23 19.25
N GLY A 384 1.05 3.68 20.47
CA GLY A 384 -0.19 3.56 21.22
C GLY A 384 -1.13 2.57 20.54
N SER A 385 -2.37 2.99 20.25
CA SER A 385 -3.36 2.16 19.56
C SER A 385 -3.31 2.27 18.03
N LYS A 386 -2.62 3.28 17.49
CA LYS A 386 -2.57 3.55 16.04
C LYS A 386 -1.35 2.91 15.40
N PHE A 387 -1.42 2.53 14.14
CA PHE A 387 -0.22 2.13 13.40
C PHE A 387 0.79 3.28 13.33
N TYR A 388 2.08 2.93 13.31
CA TYR A 388 3.13 3.91 13.05
C TYR A 388 2.91 4.54 11.67
N GLN A 389 3.06 5.86 11.60
CA GLN A 389 2.96 6.62 10.36
C GLN A 389 4.07 7.65 10.33
N ARG A 390 4.62 7.89 9.14
CA ARG A 390 5.62 8.90 8.92
C ARG A 390 5.51 9.45 7.51
N SER A 391 5.34 10.76 7.40
CA SER A 391 5.30 11.44 6.10
C SER A 391 6.69 11.61 5.52
N LYS A 392 6.75 11.75 4.19
CA LYS A 392 7.97 12.02 3.43
C LYS A 392 8.79 13.16 4.07
N PRO A 393 10.04 12.91 4.51
CA PRO A 393 10.92 13.95 5.02
C PRO A 393 11.20 15.01 3.95
N GLN A 394 10.91 16.27 4.26
CA GLN A 394 11.19 17.40 3.34
C GLN A 394 12.40 18.22 3.77
N TYR A 395 12.94 17.96 4.97
CA TYR A 395 14.10 18.65 5.54
C TYR A 395 13.96 20.19 5.57
N SER A 396 12.74 20.69 5.77
CA SER A 396 12.40 22.11 5.61
C SER A 396 13.14 23.06 6.57
N SER A 397 13.57 22.54 7.72
CA SER A 397 14.35 23.28 8.72
C SER A 397 15.87 23.30 8.47
N LEU A 398 16.37 22.50 7.52
CA LEU A 398 17.80 22.44 7.23
C LEU A 398 18.21 23.56 6.26
N PRO A 399 19.36 24.23 6.48
CA PRO A 399 19.92 25.16 5.51
C PRO A 399 20.47 24.39 4.30
N VAL A 400 20.58 25.04 3.14
CA VAL A 400 21.16 24.46 1.92
C VAL A 400 22.58 23.91 2.11
N SER A 401 23.35 24.45 3.06
CA SER A 401 24.70 23.94 3.40
C SER A 401 24.71 22.56 4.04
N SER A 402 23.54 22.03 4.44
CA SER A 402 23.37 20.67 4.95
C SER A 402 23.13 19.65 3.85
N PHE A 403 23.25 20.04 2.57
CA PHE A 403 23.06 19.18 1.41
C PHE A 403 24.37 19.01 0.62
N GLN A 404 24.56 17.82 0.07
CA GLN A 404 25.65 17.50 -0.86
C GLN A 404 25.09 16.98 -2.16
N SER A 405 25.32 17.72 -3.25
CA SER A 405 24.95 17.31 -4.61
C SER A 405 25.89 16.18 -5.08
N VAL A 406 25.30 15.12 -5.65
CA VAL A 406 26.08 14.05 -6.29
C VAL A 406 26.84 14.54 -7.53
N ARG A 407 26.32 15.56 -8.22
CA ARG A 407 27.01 16.17 -9.37
C ARG A 407 28.20 17.03 -8.96
N ASP A 408 28.10 17.75 -7.84
CA ASP A 408 29.26 18.41 -7.24
C ASP A 408 30.30 17.39 -6.72
N GLY A 409 29.85 16.19 -6.34
CA GLY A 409 30.68 15.01 -6.04
C GLY A 409 31.28 14.30 -7.25
N GLY A 410 30.96 14.74 -8.47
CA GLY A 410 31.56 14.26 -9.73
C GLY A 410 30.73 13.25 -10.51
N ALA A 411 29.53 12.89 -10.05
CA ALA A 411 28.61 12.08 -10.85
C ALA A 411 28.02 12.91 -12.00
N LEU A 412 27.91 12.34 -13.19
CA LEU A 412 27.48 13.06 -14.39
C LEU A 412 25.97 13.02 -14.57
N GLY A 413 25.33 11.88 -14.30
CA GLY A 413 23.88 11.70 -14.43
C GLY A 413 23.40 11.72 -15.88
N ASP A 414 24.28 11.41 -16.83
CA ASP A 414 24.04 11.55 -18.28
C ASP A 414 23.48 10.27 -18.96
N GLY A 415 23.22 9.21 -18.19
CA GLY A 415 22.70 7.94 -18.68
C GLY A 415 23.72 7.04 -19.39
N THR A 416 24.97 7.47 -19.52
CA THR A 416 26.02 6.79 -20.31
C THR A 416 27.32 6.55 -19.55
N SER A 417 27.76 7.53 -18.77
CA SER A 417 28.97 7.51 -17.97
C SER A 417 28.79 6.63 -16.73
N ASP A 418 29.85 5.92 -16.34
CA ASP A 418 29.82 5.11 -15.13
C ASP A 418 30.02 6.00 -13.89
N ASP A 419 28.93 6.25 -13.18
CA ASP A 419 28.88 7.13 -12.01
C ASP A 419 29.15 6.38 -10.69
N THR A 420 29.40 5.07 -10.73
CA THR A 420 29.47 4.21 -9.53
C THR A 420 30.44 4.75 -8.48
N ALA A 421 31.67 5.08 -8.87
CA ALA A 421 32.70 5.53 -7.95
C ALA A 421 32.39 6.91 -7.36
N ALA A 422 31.87 7.83 -8.18
CA ALA A 422 31.54 9.20 -7.76
C ALA A 422 30.34 9.20 -6.79
N LEU A 423 29.29 8.42 -7.11
CA LEU A 423 28.15 8.22 -6.23
C LEU A 423 28.58 7.60 -4.90
N GLN A 424 29.34 6.50 -4.94
CA GLN A 424 29.74 5.80 -3.73
C GLN A 424 30.58 6.70 -2.81
N SER A 425 31.52 7.48 -3.37
CA SER A 425 32.31 8.44 -2.58
C SER A 425 31.42 9.50 -1.94
N THR A 426 30.53 10.12 -2.72
CA THR A 426 29.67 11.20 -2.23
C THR A 426 28.73 10.72 -1.12
N ILE A 427 28.16 9.52 -1.26
CA ILE A 427 27.31 8.92 -0.22
C ILE A 427 28.08 8.73 1.08
N LEU A 428 29.29 8.18 1.02
CA LEU A 428 30.11 7.94 2.21
C LEU A 428 30.55 9.26 2.87
N ASP A 429 30.92 10.25 2.07
CA ASP A 429 31.33 11.58 2.53
C ASP A 429 30.16 12.32 3.19
N ALA A 430 28.96 12.24 2.63
CA ALA A 430 27.76 12.87 3.18
C ALA A 430 27.34 12.25 4.52
N VAL A 431 27.38 10.92 4.63
CA VAL A 431 27.09 10.22 5.90
C VAL A 431 28.13 10.55 6.97
N GLN A 432 29.41 10.65 6.60
CA GLN A 432 30.45 11.08 7.52
C GLN A 432 30.22 12.52 8.05
N GLN A 433 29.63 13.39 7.23
CA GLN A 433 29.37 14.80 7.55
C GLN A 433 27.97 15.05 8.11
N ASP A 434 27.12 14.02 8.24
CA ASP A 434 25.69 14.12 8.60
C ASP A 434 24.93 15.14 7.74
N THR A 435 25.19 15.11 6.43
CA THR A 435 24.49 15.92 5.43
C THR A 435 23.51 15.07 4.61
N VAL A 436 22.50 15.72 4.06
CA VAL A 436 21.55 15.10 3.13
C VAL A 436 22.20 14.96 1.75
N ILE A 437 22.14 13.77 1.18
CA ILE A 437 22.60 13.47 -0.18
C ILE A 437 21.51 13.93 -1.15
N PHE A 438 21.84 14.88 -2.00
CA PHE A 438 20.96 15.39 -3.04
C PHE A 438 21.35 14.76 -4.38
N PHE A 439 20.49 13.91 -4.90
CA PHE A 439 20.60 13.42 -6.27
C PHE A 439 19.95 14.44 -7.19
N ASP A 440 20.75 15.31 -7.81
CA ASP A 440 20.27 16.17 -8.90
C ASP A 440 19.57 15.33 -9.97
N ALA A 441 18.61 15.91 -10.71
CA ALA A 441 17.89 15.15 -11.72
C ALA A 441 18.88 14.58 -12.75
N GLY A 442 18.67 13.33 -13.16
CA GLY A 442 19.60 12.65 -14.05
C GLY A 442 19.42 11.14 -14.00
N THR A 443 20.11 10.46 -14.92
CA THR A 443 20.21 9.01 -14.97
C THR A 443 21.65 8.60 -14.69
N TYR A 444 21.88 8.04 -13.52
CA TYR A 444 23.20 7.66 -13.04
C TYR A 444 23.43 6.19 -13.32
N LYS A 445 24.20 5.90 -14.36
CA LYS A 445 24.54 4.53 -14.73
C LYS A 445 25.59 3.99 -13.75
N ILE A 446 25.33 2.82 -13.19
CA ILE A 446 26.27 2.12 -12.30
C ILE A 446 26.58 0.72 -12.81
N THR A 447 27.81 0.26 -12.59
CA THR A 447 28.31 -1.06 -13.03
C THR A 447 28.76 -1.97 -11.88
N ASP A 448 28.70 -1.47 -10.64
CA ASP A 448 28.91 -2.23 -9.41
C ASP A 448 27.82 -1.88 -8.38
N THR A 449 27.70 -2.69 -7.33
CA THR A 449 26.74 -2.46 -6.23
C THR A 449 26.98 -1.10 -5.57
N LEU A 450 25.92 -0.29 -5.45
CA LEU A 450 25.92 0.94 -4.68
C LEU A 450 25.49 0.65 -3.23
N TYR A 451 26.40 0.83 -2.29
CA TYR A 451 26.13 0.62 -0.87
C TYR A 451 25.66 1.91 -0.19
N ILE A 452 24.50 1.83 0.47
CA ILE A 452 23.89 2.89 1.26
C ILE A 452 24.11 2.57 2.74
N PRO A 453 24.97 3.29 3.46
CA PRO A 453 25.27 3.04 4.86
C PRO A 453 24.14 3.48 5.79
N ALA A 454 24.16 2.96 7.01
CA ALA A 454 23.34 3.47 8.11
C ALA A 454 23.49 4.99 8.28
N SER A 455 22.40 5.67 8.61
CA SER A 455 22.27 7.14 8.78
C SER A 455 22.22 7.96 7.48
N ALA A 456 22.21 7.32 6.30
CA ALA A 456 22.04 8.05 5.05
C ALA A 456 20.67 8.72 4.97
N LYS A 457 20.65 9.98 4.53
CA LYS A 457 19.47 10.77 4.19
C LYS A 457 19.59 11.15 2.72
N ILE A 458 18.67 10.72 1.87
CA ILE A 458 18.77 10.80 0.42
C ILE A 458 17.48 11.39 -0.14
N VAL A 459 17.60 12.39 -1.02
CA VAL A 459 16.48 12.96 -1.75
C VAL A 459 16.89 13.23 -3.20
N GLY A 460 16.04 12.83 -4.15
CA GLY A 460 16.21 13.16 -5.56
C GLY A 460 15.50 14.46 -5.97
N GLU A 461 15.99 15.09 -7.03
CA GLU A 461 15.30 16.16 -7.75
C GLU A 461 14.43 15.55 -8.86
N SER A 462 13.12 15.76 -8.79
CA SER A 462 12.14 14.97 -9.55
C SER A 462 12.22 13.49 -9.15
N TYR A 463 12.57 12.61 -10.09
CA TYR A 463 12.84 11.20 -9.85
C TYR A 463 14.20 10.84 -10.45
N ALA A 464 15.28 11.18 -9.76
CA ALA A 464 16.62 10.82 -10.21
C ALA A 464 16.79 9.28 -10.25
N VAL A 465 17.44 8.79 -11.29
CA VAL A 465 17.45 7.37 -11.64
C VAL A 465 18.82 6.76 -11.37
N ILE A 466 18.90 5.71 -10.55
CA ILE A 466 20.06 4.82 -10.48
C ILE A 466 19.83 3.68 -11.47
N MET A 467 20.67 3.55 -12.49
CA MET A 467 20.46 2.61 -13.60
C MET A 467 21.58 1.57 -13.67
N ALA A 468 21.25 0.33 -13.33
CA ALA A 468 22.20 -0.78 -13.37
C ALA A 468 22.56 -1.16 -14.81
N ALA A 469 23.85 -1.39 -15.05
CA ALA A 469 24.36 -1.83 -16.34
C ALA A 469 25.63 -2.69 -16.18
N GLY A 470 26.01 -3.39 -17.24
CA GLY A 470 27.27 -4.12 -17.29
C GLY A 470 27.20 -5.55 -16.76
N ALA A 471 28.33 -6.25 -16.85
CA ALA A 471 28.39 -7.71 -16.73
C ALA A 471 28.10 -8.26 -15.33
N LEU A 472 28.23 -7.43 -14.27
CA LEU A 472 27.95 -7.86 -12.90
C LEU A 472 26.49 -8.28 -12.73
N PHE A 473 25.58 -7.53 -13.35
CA PHE A 473 24.14 -7.69 -13.19
C PHE A 473 23.48 -8.57 -14.26
N SER A 474 24.25 -9.15 -15.21
CA SER A 474 23.66 -9.86 -16.35
C SER A 474 23.45 -11.37 -16.13
N ASN A 475 23.87 -11.93 -14.98
CA ASN A 475 23.87 -13.38 -14.75
C ASN A 475 22.83 -13.80 -13.70
N MET A 476 21.67 -14.31 -14.13
CA MET A 476 20.61 -14.81 -13.24
C MET A 476 21.00 -16.01 -12.37
N SER A 477 22.07 -16.75 -12.71
CA SER A 477 22.59 -17.84 -11.88
C SER A 477 23.53 -17.35 -10.76
N ASN A 478 23.94 -16.07 -10.81
CA ASN A 478 24.73 -15.41 -9.78
C ASN A 478 24.26 -13.96 -9.66
N PRO A 479 23.06 -13.75 -9.10
CA PRO A 479 22.46 -12.42 -9.03
C PRO A 479 23.25 -11.50 -8.09
N HIS A 480 23.26 -10.20 -8.39
CA HIS A 480 23.92 -9.16 -7.60
C HIS A 480 22.98 -7.99 -7.33
N VAL A 481 23.21 -7.36 -6.19
CA VAL A 481 22.43 -6.23 -5.71
C VAL A 481 22.87 -4.95 -6.40
N VAL A 482 21.93 -4.16 -6.89
CA VAL A 482 22.18 -2.83 -7.47
C VAL A 482 22.32 -1.79 -6.37
N VAL A 483 21.31 -1.65 -5.50
CA VAL A 483 21.36 -0.79 -4.30
C VAL A 483 21.26 -1.64 -3.04
N GLN A 484 22.33 -1.68 -2.25
CA GLN A 484 22.40 -2.41 -0.98
C GLN A 484 22.24 -1.44 0.20
N VAL A 485 21.08 -1.48 0.87
CA VAL A 485 20.77 -0.64 2.03
C VAL A 485 21.17 -1.33 3.32
N GLY A 486 22.29 -0.89 3.88
CA GLY A 486 22.97 -1.56 4.97
C GLY A 486 23.50 -2.94 4.59
N LYS A 487 24.36 -3.48 5.43
CA LYS A 487 24.79 -4.89 5.38
C LYS A 487 24.10 -5.69 6.47
N PRO A 488 23.93 -7.01 6.31
CA PRO A 488 23.40 -7.85 7.37
C PRO A 488 24.16 -7.66 8.69
N GLY A 489 23.42 -7.29 9.74
CA GLY A 489 23.97 -6.99 11.07
C GLY A 489 24.29 -5.53 11.35
N GLU A 490 24.20 -4.64 10.35
CA GLU A 490 24.27 -3.20 10.58
C GLU A 490 22.97 -2.67 11.18
N VAL A 491 23.10 -1.66 12.05
CA VAL A 491 21.99 -1.04 12.77
C VAL A 491 22.03 0.47 12.55
N GLY A 492 20.87 1.05 12.26
CA GLY A 492 20.68 2.49 12.09
C GLY A 492 19.41 2.77 11.30
N ALA A 493 19.24 4.01 10.86
CA ALA A 493 18.11 4.42 10.03
C ALA A 493 18.58 4.98 8.70
N VAL A 494 17.84 4.72 7.63
CA VAL A 494 18.00 5.39 6.32
C VAL A 494 16.70 6.10 5.97
N GLU A 495 16.82 7.30 5.40
CA GLU A 495 15.72 8.05 4.82
C GLU A 495 15.98 8.22 3.32
N TRP A 496 15.07 7.77 2.47
CA TRP A 496 15.25 7.81 1.02
C TRP A 496 13.98 8.27 0.32
N SER A 497 14.07 9.29 -0.54
CA SER A 497 12.89 9.76 -1.26
C SER A 497 13.15 10.28 -2.66
N ASP A 498 12.09 10.31 -3.47
CA ASP A 498 12.03 10.97 -4.78
C ASP A 498 13.05 10.36 -5.80
N MET A 499 13.09 9.03 -5.93
CA MET A 499 14.12 8.32 -6.70
C MET A 499 13.57 7.10 -7.47
N ILE A 500 14.27 6.67 -8.53
CA ILE A 500 13.99 5.43 -9.26
C ILE A 500 15.23 4.55 -9.28
N VAL A 501 15.07 3.25 -9.11
CA VAL A 501 16.10 2.24 -9.45
C VAL A 501 15.67 1.49 -10.71
N SER A 502 16.59 1.32 -11.65
CA SER A 502 16.32 0.78 -12.98
C SER A 502 17.49 -0.04 -13.54
N THR A 503 17.33 -0.53 -14.76
CA THR A 503 18.26 -1.39 -15.51
C THR A 503 18.35 -0.94 -16.95
N GLN A 504 19.54 -1.02 -17.55
CA GLN A 504 19.77 -0.79 -18.97
C GLN A 504 20.09 -2.11 -19.69
N GLY A 505 19.22 -2.54 -20.60
CA GLY A 505 19.37 -3.77 -21.35
C GLY A 505 19.15 -5.04 -20.49
N PRO A 506 19.64 -6.20 -20.94
CA PRO A 506 19.40 -7.47 -20.26
C PRO A 506 20.24 -7.63 -18.98
N MET A 507 19.68 -7.20 -17.84
CA MET A 507 20.28 -7.32 -16.52
C MET A 507 19.64 -8.45 -15.69
N ALA A 508 19.61 -9.65 -16.29
CA ALA A 508 18.92 -10.83 -15.75
C ALA A 508 19.32 -11.25 -14.32
N GLY A 509 20.46 -10.79 -13.80
CA GLY A 509 20.96 -11.03 -12.45
C GLY A 509 20.76 -9.84 -11.49
N ALA A 510 20.12 -8.74 -11.90
CA ALA A 510 19.94 -7.57 -11.05
C ALA A 510 18.89 -7.79 -9.95
N ILE A 511 19.29 -7.63 -8.69
CA ILE A 511 18.39 -7.39 -7.56
C ILE A 511 18.40 -5.88 -7.32
N LEU A 512 17.34 -5.16 -7.71
CA LEU A 512 17.40 -3.70 -7.76
C LEU A 512 17.61 -3.08 -6.37
N ILE A 513 16.84 -3.52 -5.37
CA ILE A 513 16.96 -3.03 -3.99
C ILE A 513 17.07 -4.22 -3.04
N GLU A 514 18.14 -4.28 -2.25
CA GLU A 514 18.26 -5.19 -1.10
C GLU A 514 18.30 -4.37 0.19
N TRP A 515 17.35 -4.61 1.09
CA TRP A 515 17.26 -3.96 2.38
C TRP A 515 17.70 -4.90 3.50
N ASN A 516 18.86 -4.63 4.09
CA ASN A 516 19.43 -5.42 5.18
C ASN A 516 19.43 -4.70 6.52
N LEU A 517 19.32 -3.38 6.51
CA LEU A 517 19.53 -2.54 7.68
C LEU A 517 18.45 -2.76 8.75
N ALA A 518 18.89 -2.97 10.00
CA ALA A 518 18.00 -3.03 11.15
C ALA A 518 17.84 -1.66 11.82
N ALA A 519 16.59 -1.20 11.98
CA ALA A 519 16.25 0.06 12.62
C ALA A 519 15.43 -0.20 13.89
N ASN A 520 16.10 -0.21 15.05
CA ASN A 520 15.49 -0.60 16.33
C ASN A 520 14.82 0.55 17.10
N GLU A 521 15.23 1.81 16.85
CA GLU A 521 14.73 2.98 17.57
C GLU A 521 13.82 3.83 16.70
N THR A 522 14.39 4.43 15.64
CA THR A 522 13.67 5.20 14.64
C THR A 522 13.59 4.36 13.38
N PRO A 523 12.38 4.03 12.88
CA PRO A 523 12.24 3.30 11.63
C PRO A 523 12.97 4.01 10.48
N SER A 524 13.67 3.22 9.67
CA SER A 524 14.07 3.65 8.34
C SER A 524 12.83 3.87 7.47
N GLY A 525 12.96 4.62 6.39
CA GLY A 525 11.91 4.64 5.40
C GLY A 525 12.29 5.07 4.00
N MET A 526 11.41 4.70 3.07
CA MET A 526 11.46 5.14 1.69
C MET A 526 10.10 5.70 1.23
N TRP A 527 10.11 6.86 0.56
CA TRP A 527 8.92 7.59 0.12
C TRP A 527 9.05 8.03 -1.34
N ASP A 528 8.10 7.64 -2.20
CA ASP A 528 8.20 7.89 -3.64
C ASP A 528 9.55 7.38 -4.20
N VAL A 529 9.94 6.17 -3.79
CA VAL A 529 11.10 5.43 -4.31
C VAL A 529 10.58 4.25 -5.12
N HIS A 530 10.81 4.26 -6.42
CA HIS A 530 10.21 3.30 -7.35
C HIS A 530 11.28 2.40 -7.97
N THR A 531 10.86 1.23 -8.46
CA THR A 531 11.65 0.50 -9.46
C THR A 531 10.92 0.56 -10.79
N ARG A 532 11.63 0.95 -11.86
CA ARG A 532 11.08 1.02 -13.22
C ARG A 532 11.92 0.16 -14.16
N ILE A 533 11.47 -1.05 -14.48
CA ILE A 533 12.24 -2.05 -15.24
C ILE A 533 11.76 -2.06 -16.70
N GLY A 534 12.50 -1.38 -17.58
CA GLY A 534 12.19 -1.25 -19.01
C GLY A 534 11.09 -0.24 -19.34
N GLY A 535 10.72 -0.14 -20.62
CA GLY A 535 9.60 0.70 -21.07
C GLY A 535 9.84 2.21 -21.05
N PHE A 536 11.09 2.66 -21.15
CA PHE A 536 11.42 4.09 -21.24
C PHE A 536 12.71 4.33 -22.03
N THR A 537 12.91 5.55 -22.50
CA THR A 537 14.08 5.95 -23.31
C THR A 537 15.37 5.76 -22.53
N GLY A 538 16.34 5.09 -23.14
CA GLY A 538 17.65 4.80 -22.54
C GLY A 538 17.71 3.50 -21.74
N SER A 539 16.56 2.85 -21.49
CA SER A 539 16.50 1.52 -20.87
C SER A 539 16.98 0.38 -21.77
N GLU A 540 17.03 0.60 -23.09
CA GLU A 540 17.27 -0.45 -24.10
C GLU A 540 16.28 -1.64 -24.02
N LEU A 541 15.10 -1.40 -23.44
CA LEU A 541 14.02 -2.37 -23.19
C LEU A 541 12.68 -1.78 -23.63
N GLN A 542 12.69 -1.12 -24.79
CA GLN A 542 11.55 -0.43 -25.40
C GLN A 542 10.87 -1.31 -26.46
N LEU A 543 9.83 -0.79 -27.11
CA LEU A 543 9.08 -1.53 -28.14
C LEU A 543 9.99 -2.11 -29.25
N GLU A 544 11.05 -1.38 -29.62
CA GLU A 544 12.01 -1.82 -30.65
C GLU A 544 12.72 -3.12 -30.25
N GLN A 545 13.16 -3.25 -28.99
CA GLN A 545 13.91 -4.41 -28.51
C GLN A 545 12.99 -5.52 -28.01
N CYS A 546 11.85 -5.14 -27.41
CA CYS A 546 10.96 -6.00 -26.65
C CYS A 546 9.51 -5.96 -27.12
N PRO A 547 9.23 -6.21 -28.41
CA PRO A 547 7.86 -6.21 -28.92
C PRO A 547 7.07 -7.42 -28.38
N PRO A 548 5.74 -7.29 -28.21
CA PRO A 548 4.88 -8.39 -27.84
C PRO A 548 4.79 -9.43 -28.96
N THR A 549 4.90 -10.71 -28.60
CA THR A 549 4.89 -11.83 -29.57
C THR A 549 3.80 -12.87 -29.30
N PRO A 550 2.50 -12.50 -29.26
CA PRO A 550 1.43 -13.42 -28.87
C PRO A 550 1.22 -14.60 -29.83
N SER A 551 1.71 -14.49 -31.07
CA SER A 551 1.64 -15.55 -32.09
C SER A 551 2.81 -16.55 -32.03
N ILE A 552 3.83 -16.29 -31.22
CA ILE A 552 4.99 -17.17 -31.05
C ILE A 552 4.81 -17.98 -29.77
N VAL A 553 4.59 -19.29 -29.90
CA VAL A 553 4.40 -20.19 -28.75
C VAL A 553 5.75 -20.48 -28.07
N THR A 554 5.84 -20.16 -26.79
CA THR A 554 7.06 -20.22 -25.97
C THR A 554 6.73 -21.03 -24.72
N PRO A 555 7.06 -22.34 -24.64
CA PRO A 555 7.89 -23.17 -25.54
C PRO A 555 7.16 -23.71 -26.80
N PRO A 556 7.88 -24.16 -27.86
CA PRO A 556 9.32 -24.51 -27.92
C PRO A 556 10.25 -23.34 -28.28
N ALA A 557 9.72 -22.16 -28.60
CA ALA A 557 10.57 -20.97 -28.70
C ALA A 557 11.19 -20.65 -27.33
N THR A 558 12.29 -19.90 -27.34
CA THR A 558 12.89 -19.36 -26.12
C THR A 558 12.44 -17.91 -25.92
N PRO A 559 12.23 -17.45 -24.67
CA PRO A 559 12.01 -16.03 -24.40
C PRO A 559 13.11 -15.16 -25.00
N ASN A 560 12.78 -13.93 -25.40
CA ASN A 560 13.78 -13.01 -25.95
C ASN A 560 14.81 -12.64 -24.86
N ALA A 561 16.03 -13.16 -25.00
CA ALA A 561 17.09 -12.97 -24.02
C ALA A 561 17.47 -11.50 -23.79
N SER A 562 17.28 -10.64 -24.80
CA SER A 562 17.55 -9.20 -24.70
C SER A 562 16.56 -8.48 -23.77
N CYS A 563 15.41 -9.10 -23.50
CA CYS A 563 14.34 -8.53 -22.68
C CYS A 563 14.29 -9.11 -21.26
N ILE A 564 15.28 -9.91 -20.86
CA ILE A 564 15.40 -10.42 -19.49
C ILE A 564 16.12 -9.38 -18.64
N ALA A 565 15.32 -8.52 -18.03
CA ALA A 565 15.75 -7.22 -17.53
C ALA A 565 16.16 -7.21 -16.05
N ALA A 566 15.61 -8.08 -15.20
CA ALA A 566 15.93 -8.10 -13.78
C ALA A 566 15.69 -9.46 -13.12
N PHE A 567 16.46 -9.78 -12.08
CA PHE A 567 16.24 -10.97 -11.26
C PHE A 567 15.14 -10.76 -10.22
N MET A 568 15.16 -9.61 -9.54
CA MET A 568 14.21 -9.23 -8.49
C MET A 568 14.14 -7.70 -8.36
N ALA A 569 12.95 -7.15 -8.14
CA ALA A 569 12.80 -5.72 -7.87
C ALA A 569 13.24 -5.34 -6.46
N MET A 570 12.76 -6.05 -5.43
CA MET A 570 13.11 -5.73 -4.04
C MET A 570 13.18 -6.95 -3.13
N HIS A 571 14.22 -7.00 -2.29
CA HIS A 571 14.39 -7.98 -1.21
C HIS A 571 14.51 -7.27 0.13
N ILE A 572 13.56 -7.47 1.04
CA ILE A 572 13.72 -7.11 2.45
C ILE A 572 14.17 -8.37 3.19
N THR A 573 15.45 -8.42 3.56
CA THR A 573 16.06 -9.63 4.12
C THR A 573 15.63 -9.86 5.57
N GLN A 574 15.94 -11.05 6.10
CA GLN A 574 15.67 -11.38 7.49
C GLN A 574 16.26 -10.37 8.50
N SER A 575 17.40 -9.75 8.17
CA SER A 575 18.03 -8.72 9.00
C SER A 575 17.46 -7.33 8.82
N GLY A 576 16.72 -7.06 7.74
CA GLY A 576 16.11 -5.75 7.50
C GLY A 576 14.89 -5.56 8.40
N LEU A 577 14.98 -4.72 9.43
CA LEU A 577 13.93 -4.51 10.44
C LEU A 577 13.61 -3.01 10.57
N GLY A 578 12.37 -2.66 10.91
CA GLY A 578 11.98 -1.28 11.15
C GLY A 578 11.97 -0.44 9.87
N LEU A 579 11.34 -0.93 8.81
CA LEU A 579 11.26 -0.25 7.52
C LEU A 579 9.84 0.23 7.22
N TYR A 580 9.71 1.53 6.96
CA TYR A 580 8.50 2.20 6.49
C TYR A 580 8.58 2.50 4.99
N VAL A 581 7.73 1.90 4.18
CA VAL A 581 7.65 2.11 2.73
C VAL A 581 6.34 2.83 2.43
N GLU A 582 6.38 3.98 1.75
CA GLU A 582 5.18 4.75 1.42
C GLU A 582 5.19 5.21 -0.05
N ASN A 583 4.05 5.03 -0.73
CA ASN A 583 3.86 5.40 -2.14
C ASN A 583 4.98 4.92 -3.07
N CYS A 584 5.33 3.64 -2.98
CA CYS A 584 6.37 3.04 -3.82
C CYS A 584 5.72 2.18 -4.90
N TRP A 585 6.37 2.08 -6.05
CA TRP A 585 5.88 1.31 -7.20
C TRP A 585 7.00 0.44 -7.75
N LEU A 586 6.83 -0.88 -7.72
CA LEU A 586 7.80 -1.83 -8.22
C LEU A 586 7.31 -2.42 -9.55
N TRP A 587 7.58 -1.69 -10.63
CA TRP A 587 6.98 -1.94 -11.94
C TRP A 587 7.96 -2.55 -12.94
N THR A 588 7.51 -3.61 -13.60
CA THR A 588 8.12 -4.12 -14.83
C THR A 588 7.27 -3.71 -16.01
N ALA A 589 7.89 -3.16 -17.05
CA ALA A 589 7.14 -2.53 -18.11
C ALA A 589 6.22 -3.49 -18.86
N ASP A 590 4.92 -3.19 -18.81
CA ASP A 590 3.90 -3.76 -19.67
C ASP A 590 3.73 -2.97 -20.98
N HIS A 591 4.14 -1.70 -21.00
CA HIS A 591 4.16 -0.83 -22.18
C HIS A 591 5.33 0.17 -22.18
N ASP A 592 5.61 0.75 -23.34
CA ASP A 592 6.67 1.74 -23.56
C ASP A 592 6.14 3.17 -23.35
N LEU A 593 6.55 3.81 -22.25
CA LEU A 593 6.11 5.14 -21.83
C LEU A 593 6.56 6.26 -22.76
N ASP A 594 7.60 6.04 -23.59
CA ASP A 594 8.10 7.04 -24.53
C ASP A 594 7.75 6.71 -25.99
N SER A 595 6.94 5.66 -26.21
CA SER A 595 6.32 5.41 -27.50
C SER A 595 5.15 6.37 -27.74
N ALA A 596 4.80 6.61 -29.00
CA ALA A 596 3.74 7.57 -29.34
C ALA A 596 2.34 7.19 -28.81
N ASN A 597 2.09 5.89 -28.59
CA ASN A 597 0.77 5.37 -28.21
C ASN A 597 0.76 4.53 -26.94
N ASN A 598 1.83 4.55 -26.14
CA ASN A 598 2.02 3.63 -25.01
C ASN A 598 1.89 2.16 -25.45
N ASP A 599 2.61 1.82 -26.52
CA ASP A 599 2.59 0.50 -27.13
C ASP A 599 3.09 -0.56 -26.13
N MET A 600 2.38 -1.69 -26.05
CA MET A 600 2.75 -2.80 -25.16
C MET A 600 4.14 -3.35 -25.47
N VAL A 601 4.83 -3.85 -24.44
CA VAL A 601 6.13 -4.51 -24.54
C VAL A 601 6.12 -5.86 -23.81
N THR A 602 7.15 -6.68 -24.05
CA THR A 602 7.43 -7.90 -23.28
C THR A 602 8.78 -7.77 -22.57
N VAL A 603 8.77 -7.30 -21.33
CA VAL A 603 9.95 -7.25 -20.46
C VAL A 603 9.82 -8.31 -19.37
N TYR A 604 10.88 -9.09 -19.17
CA TYR A 604 10.90 -10.17 -18.17
C TYR A 604 11.70 -9.74 -16.93
N SER A 605 11.04 -9.71 -15.79
CA SER A 605 11.64 -9.65 -14.46
C SER A 605 11.22 -10.87 -13.65
N GLY A 606 12.09 -11.39 -12.78
CA GLY A 606 11.81 -12.63 -12.07
C GLY A 606 10.77 -12.48 -10.97
N ARG A 607 11.04 -11.57 -10.03
CA ARG A 607 10.38 -11.47 -8.73
C ARG A 607 10.10 -10.01 -8.39
N GLY A 608 8.93 -9.72 -7.84
CA GLY A 608 8.59 -8.39 -7.33
C GLY A 608 9.26 -8.11 -5.98
N LEU A 609 8.45 -8.13 -4.92
CA LEU A 609 8.87 -7.93 -3.55
C LEU A 609 8.97 -9.27 -2.80
N ASN A 610 10.15 -9.58 -2.26
CA ASN A 610 10.36 -10.66 -1.30
C ASN A 610 10.64 -10.11 0.11
N VAL A 611 9.87 -10.53 1.12
CA VAL A 611 10.03 -10.10 2.51
C VAL A 611 10.26 -11.29 3.42
N GLU A 612 11.42 -11.30 4.07
CA GLU A 612 11.82 -12.31 5.08
C GLU A 612 12.04 -11.68 6.47
N SER A 613 11.83 -10.36 6.56
CA SER A 613 12.00 -9.55 7.75
C SER A 613 11.27 -10.13 8.97
N GLN A 614 11.91 -10.05 10.13
CA GLN A 614 11.29 -10.35 11.42
C GLN A 614 10.52 -9.17 12.01
N GLY A 615 10.36 -8.09 11.23
CA GLY A 615 9.57 -6.92 11.56
C GLY A 615 10.22 -5.93 12.53
N PRO A 616 9.58 -4.78 12.75
CA PRO A 616 8.33 -4.35 12.10
C PRO A 616 8.55 -3.85 10.67
N ILE A 617 7.58 -4.10 9.78
CA ILE A 617 7.54 -3.58 8.41
C ILE A 617 6.19 -2.91 8.14
N TRP A 618 6.21 -1.72 7.55
CA TRP A 618 5.00 -1.01 7.10
C TRP A 618 5.09 -0.76 5.60
N LEU A 619 4.14 -1.28 4.84
CA LEU A 619 4.04 -1.12 3.39
C LEU A 619 2.75 -0.35 3.06
N VAL A 620 2.87 0.96 2.84
CA VAL A 620 1.75 1.90 2.78
C VAL A 620 1.54 2.39 1.35
N GLY A 621 0.44 1.99 0.71
CA GLY A 621 0.14 2.36 -0.67
C GLY A 621 1.21 1.85 -1.65
N LEU A 622 1.48 0.55 -1.61
CA LEU A 622 2.51 -0.11 -2.43
C LEU A 622 1.85 -0.83 -3.61
N SER A 623 2.48 -0.71 -4.78
CA SER A 623 2.12 -1.43 -6.00
C SER A 623 3.32 -2.25 -6.49
N VAL A 624 3.09 -3.50 -6.91
CA VAL A 624 4.12 -4.40 -7.46
C VAL A 624 3.52 -5.17 -8.62
N GLU A 625 4.07 -5.00 -9.82
CA GLU A 625 3.38 -5.41 -11.05
C GLU A 625 4.30 -6.06 -12.08
N HIS A 626 3.73 -7.04 -12.79
CA HIS A 626 4.24 -7.68 -14.00
C HIS A 626 5.55 -8.46 -13.81
N HIS A 627 5.80 -8.98 -12.61
CA HIS A 627 6.91 -9.89 -12.34
C HIS A 627 6.53 -11.35 -12.64
N THR A 628 7.46 -12.14 -13.17
CA THR A 628 7.18 -13.48 -13.75
C THR A 628 6.67 -14.50 -12.73
N LEU A 629 7.26 -14.54 -11.52
CA LEU A 629 6.97 -15.59 -10.53
C LEU A 629 5.92 -15.14 -9.51
N TYR A 630 6.08 -13.95 -8.97
CA TYR A 630 5.19 -13.37 -7.97
C TYR A 630 5.38 -11.86 -7.88
N GLN A 631 4.31 -11.18 -7.47
CA GLN A 631 4.32 -9.76 -7.19
C GLN A 631 4.74 -9.52 -5.73
N TYR A 632 4.01 -10.11 -4.77
CA TYR A 632 4.36 -10.07 -3.35
C TYR A 632 4.64 -11.47 -2.79
N GLN A 633 5.73 -11.62 -2.06
CA GLN A 633 6.04 -12.82 -1.29
C GLN A 633 6.52 -12.49 0.13
N PHE A 634 5.93 -13.17 1.12
CA PHE A 634 6.31 -13.08 2.53
C PHE A 634 6.68 -14.48 3.02
N VAL A 635 7.91 -14.67 3.49
CA VAL A 635 8.44 -15.98 3.88
C VAL A 635 9.03 -15.92 5.26
N GLY A 636 8.42 -16.64 6.22
CA GLY A 636 8.85 -16.59 7.62
C GLY A 636 8.78 -15.18 8.22
N ALA A 637 8.07 -14.25 7.57
CA ALA A 637 8.03 -12.86 7.95
C ALA A 637 7.23 -12.70 9.25
N LYS A 638 7.52 -11.62 9.97
CA LYS A 638 6.83 -11.28 11.21
C LYS A 638 6.54 -9.80 11.33
N ASP A 639 5.41 -9.47 11.95
CA ASP A 639 4.98 -8.10 12.28
C ASP A 639 4.99 -7.21 11.03
N VAL A 640 4.07 -7.50 10.10
CA VAL A 640 3.92 -6.79 8.83
C VAL A 640 2.56 -6.08 8.80
N PHE A 641 2.59 -4.77 8.53
CA PHE A 641 1.45 -4.00 8.06
C PHE A 641 1.57 -3.79 6.55
N ILE A 642 0.51 -4.04 5.80
CA ILE A 642 0.43 -3.70 4.38
C ILE A 642 -0.95 -3.13 4.04
N GLY A 643 -0.99 -2.04 3.27
CA GLY A 643 -2.22 -1.46 2.76
C GLY A 643 -2.05 -0.06 2.16
N PHE A 644 -2.64 0.30 1.03
CA PHE A 644 -3.23 -0.60 0.03
C PHE A 644 -2.13 -1.46 -0.63
N ALA A 645 -2.43 -2.74 -0.92
CA ALA A 645 -1.56 -3.60 -1.73
C ALA A 645 -2.14 -3.75 -3.15
N GLN A 646 -1.37 -3.47 -4.18
CA GLN A 646 -1.83 -3.60 -5.56
C GLN A 646 -0.90 -4.50 -6.38
N SER A 647 -1.46 -5.38 -7.22
CA SER A 647 -0.67 -6.18 -8.15
C SER A 647 -1.33 -6.51 -9.49
N GLU A 648 -0.51 -6.67 -10.53
CA GLU A 648 -0.91 -7.20 -11.84
C GLU A 648 -0.01 -8.35 -12.32
N THR A 649 -0.63 -9.37 -12.93
CA THR A 649 0.07 -10.44 -13.65
C THR A 649 0.65 -9.91 -14.97
N PRO A 650 1.88 -10.31 -15.39
CA PRO A 650 2.45 -9.88 -16.67
C PRO A 650 1.58 -10.31 -17.86
N TYR A 651 1.31 -9.38 -18.79
CA TYR A 651 0.29 -9.60 -19.84
C TYR A 651 0.61 -10.71 -20.83
N TYR A 652 1.90 -11.05 -20.98
CA TYR A 652 2.33 -12.15 -21.84
C TYR A 652 1.95 -13.52 -21.28
N GLN A 653 1.77 -13.66 -19.97
CA GLN A 653 1.43 -14.96 -19.39
C GLN A 653 0.05 -15.42 -19.89
N PRO A 654 -0.09 -16.68 -20.31
CA PRO A 654 0.78 -17.84 -20.03
C PRO A 654 1.83 -18.16 -21.13
N ASN A 655 2.24 -17.19 -21.96
CA ASN A 655 3.16 -17.38 -23.09
C ASN A 655 4.42 -16.46 -23.03
N PRO A 656 5.52 -16.90 -22.41
CA PRO A 656 5.63 -18.13 -21.63
C PRO A 656 4.90 -18.04 -20.29
N ASN A 657 4.67 -19.20 -19.69
CA ASN A 657 4.17 -19.28 -18.32
C ASN A 657 5.29 -18.94 -17.33
N ALA A 658 4.97 -18.89 -16.04
CA ALA A 658 5.87 -18.49 -14.96
C ALA A 658 7.12 -19.39 -14.77
N THR A 659 7.22 -20.54 -15.45
CA THR A 659 8.43 -21.39 -15.38
C THR A 659 9.61 -20.87 -16.21
N LEU A 660 9.39 -19.85 -17.04
CA LEU A 660 10.39 -19.23 -17.90
C LEU A 660 10.29 -17.70 -17.81
N PRO A 661 11.39 -16.97 -18.03
CA PRO A 661 12.74 -17.46 -18.33
C PRO A 661 13.59 -17.80 -17.11
N PHE A 662 13.08 -17.57 -15.89
CA PHE A 662 13.90 -17.64 -14.67
C PHE A 662 13.95 -19.06 -14.08
N PRO A 663 15.13 -19.52 -13.64
CA PRO A 663 15.25 -20.80 -12.97
C PRO A 663 14.60 -20.74 -11.58
N PHE A 664 14.06 -21.86 -11.14
CA PHE A 664 13.62 -22.07 -9.77
C PHE A 664 14.81 -21.99 -8.80
N VAL A 665 14.67 -21.20 -7.74
CA VAL A 665 15.63 -21.00 -6.66
C VAL A 665 14.96 -21.33 -5.33
N GLY A 666 15.12 -22.57 -4.87
CA GLY A 666 14.50 -23.03 -3.63
C GLY A 666 14.92 -22.25 -2.38
N LEU A 667 16.12 -21.64 -2.37
CA LEU A 667 16.58 -20.80 -1.25
C LEU A 667 15.77 -19.50 -1.11
N LEU A 668 15.19 -18.99 -2.20
CA LEU A 668 14.28 -17.84 -2.17
C LEU A 668 12.82 -18.27 -1.99
N HIS A 669 12.60 -19.56 -1.73
CA HIS A 669 11.28 -20.16 -1.64
C HIS A 669 10.42 -19.86 -2.87
N ASP A 670 11.00 -19.86 -4.08
CA ASP A 670 10.23 -19.61 -5.30
C ASP A 670 9.00 -20.53 -5.39
N PRO A 671 7.92 -20.07 -6.05
CA PRO A 671 6.80 -20.94 -6.37
C PRO A 671 7.24 -22.05 -7.34
N ASP A 672 6.90 -23.30 -7.01
CA ASP A 672 7.13 -24.46 -7.88
C ASP A 672 5.90 -24.69 -8.76
N PHE A 673 5.99 -24.24 -10.01
CA PHE A 673 4.94 -24.42 -11.01
C PHE A 673 5.09 -25.71 -11.84
N SER A 674 5.94 -26.66 -11.44
CA SER A 674 6.21 -27.87 -12.25
C SER A 674 5.05 -28.88 -12.29
N ASN A 675 4.11 -28.84 -11.34
CA ASN A 675 2.94 -29.73 -11.26
C ASN A 675 1.68 -29.10 -11.89
N THR A 676 1.68 -28.91 -13.21
CA THR A 676 0.56 -28.24 -13.93
C THR A 676 -0.64 -29.12 -14.29
N GLY A 677 -0.60 -30.41 -13.98
CA GLY A 677 -1.50 -31.42 -14.57
C GLY A 677 -2.92 -31.57 -14.01
N GLN A 678 -3.41 -30.68 -13.13
CA GLN A 678 -4.72 -30.87 -12.45
C GLN A 678 -5.81 -29.83 -12.77
N TYR A 679 -5.53 -28.74 -13.49
CA TYR A 679 -6.50 -27.63 -13.68
C TYR A 679 -6.90 -27.43 -15.15
N ALA A 680 -8.10 -26.86 -15.37
CA ALA A 680 -8.66 -26.61 -16.70
C ALA A 680 -8.08 -25.34 -17.38
N VAL A 681 -7.52 -24.41 -16.60
CA VAL A 681 -6.82 -23.18 -17.00
C VAL A 681 -5.34 -23.29 -16.63
N ASN A 682 -4.48 -22.43 -17.20
CA ASN A 682 -3.07 -22.38 -16.82
C ASN A 682 -2.94 -22.08 -15.32
N ASN A 683 -2.18 -22.93 -14.62
CA ASN A 683 -1.92 -22.79 -13.18
C ASN A 683 -0.49 -22.31 -12.88
N ALA A 684 0.24 -21.89 -13.92
CA ALA A 684 1.60 -21.40 -13.87
C ALA A 684 1.66 -19.92 -14.28
N ASP A 685 0.82 -19.10 -13.67
CA ASP A 685 0.86 -17.63 -13.78
C ASP A 685 1.38 -17.05 -12.46
N ALA A 686 1.87 -15.82 -12.51
CA ALA A 686 2.46 -15.18 -11.35
C ALA A 686 1.47 -15.06 -10.18
N TRP A 687 1.96 -15.30 -8.97
CA TRP A 687 1.17 -15.03 -7.76
C TRP A 687 1.02 -13.53 -7.55
N GLY A 688 -0.20 -13.06 -7.29
CA GLY A 688 -0.44 -11.71 -6.80
C GLY A 688 0.13 -11.55 -5.39
N LEU A 689 -0.28 -12.42 -4.46
CA LEU A 689 0.22 -12.45 -3.09
C LEU A 689 0.52 -13.88 -2.64
N ARG A 690 1.69 -14.11 -2.05
CA ARG A 690 2.06 -15.40 -1.47
C ARG A 690 2.61 -15.22 -0.05
N VAL A 691 1.99 -15.88 0.92
CA VAL A 691 2.32 -15.77 2.35
C VAL A 691 2.65 -17.16 2.91
N ILE A 692 3.87 -17.35 3.41
CA ILE A 692 4.43 -18.65 3.76
C ILE A 692 5.00 -18.58 5.18
N ASN A 693 4.58 -19.49 6.08
CA ASN A 693 5.11 -19.62 7.44
C ASN A 693 5.20 -18.28 8.22
N THR A 694 4.27 -17.36 7.96
CA THR A 694 4.33 -15.96 8.41
C THR A 694 3.43 -15.75 9.63
N SER A 695 3.84 -14.84 10.51
CA SER A 695 3.06 -14.46 11.71
C SER A 695 2.81 -12.96 11.79
N ASN A 696 1.66 -12.55 12.37
CA ASN A 696 1.29 -11.15 12.52
C ASN A 696 1.33 -10.37 11.20
N PHE A 697 0.66 -10.90 10.19
CA PHE A 697 0.50 -10.27 8.87
C PHE A 697 -0.85 -9.58 8.81
N LEU A 698 -0.84 -8.25 8.81
CA LEU A 698 -2.04 -7.43 8.83
C LEU A 698 -2.17 -6.67 7.51
N TYR A 699 -3.13 -7.10 6.69
CA TYR A 699 -3.39 -6.57 5.36
C TYR A 699 -4.68 -5.75 5.38
N TYR A 700 -4.59 -4.49 4.98
CA TYR A 700 -5.68 -3.52 5.00
C TYR A 700 -5.96 -3.00 3.59
N THR A 701 -6.92 -3.65 2.93
CA THR A 701 -7.35 -3.44 1.56
C THR A 701 -6.26 -3.70 0.52
N GLY A 702 -6.62 -4.39 -0.56
CA GLY A 702 -5.76 -4.42 -1.74
C GLY A 702 -6.30 -5.32 -2.84
N GLY A 703 -5.86 -5.03 -4.06
CA GLY A 703 -6.34 -5.65 -5.28
C GLY A 703 -5.25 -6.42 -6.03
N HIS A 704 -5.55 -7.66 -6.39
CA HIS A 704 -4.69 -8.48 -7.24
C HIS A 704 -5.41 -8.82 -8.54
N TRP A 705 -4.84 -8.42 -9.67
CA TRP A 705 -5.52 -8.41 -10.96
C TRP A 705 -4.83 -9.30 -12.00
N SER A 706 -5.65 -10.03 -12.75
CA SER A 706 -5.25 -10.78 -13.93
C SER A 706 -6.16 -10.38 -15.09
N TYR A 707 -5.65 -9.55 -16.00
CA TYR A 707 -6.44 -8.96 -17.09
C TYR A 707 -6.25 -9.64 -18.45
N PHE A 708 -5.24 -10.49 -18.58
CA PHE A 708 -4.79 -10.99 -19.86
C PHE A 708 -4.50 -12.49 -19.83
N ASN A 709 -4.70 -13.10 -20.99
CA ASN A 709 -4.15 -14.40 -21.33
C ASN A 709 -3.42 -14.23 -22.66
N ASN A 710 -2.08 -14.16 -22.61
CA ASN A 710 -1.21 -13.94 -23.78
C ASN A 710 -1.66 -12.69 -24.58
N TYR A 711 -1.71 -11.54 -23.91
CA TYR A 711 -2.16 -10.24 -24.43
C TYR A 711 -3.64 -10.17 -24.86
N SER A 712 -4.41 -11.25 -24.72
CA SER A 712 -5.85 -11.23 -24.96
C SER A 712 -6.62 -10.89 -23.69
N THR A 713 -7.48 -9.87 -23.77
CA THR A 713 -8.45 -9.53 -22.73
C THR A 713 -9.72 -10.38 -22.78
N SER A 714 -9.80 -11.38 -23.66
CA SER A 714 -11.01 -12.22 -23.82
C SER A 714 -11.36 -13.04 -22.57
N CYS A 715 -10.43 -13.20 -21.63
CA CYS A 715 -10.65 -13.83 -20.34
C CYS A 715 -11.24 -12.85 -19.28
N ASN A 716 -11.26 -11.54 -19.58
CA ASN A 716 -11.92 -10.53 -18.73
C ASN A 716 -13.43 -10.80 -18.71
N GLY A 717 -13.97 -11.06 -17.52
CA GLY A 717 -15.31 -11.60 -17.35
C GLY A 717 -15.29 -12.75 -16.34
N TYR A 718 -15.89 -13.90 -16.68
CA TYR A 718 -15.99 -15.11 -15.84
C TYR A 718 -14.62 -15.69 -15.43
N HIS A 719 -13.91 -14.97 -14.58
CA HIS A 719 -12.94 -15.42 -13.58
C HIS A 719 -11.89 -16.45 -14.04
N SER A 720 -11.33 -16.34 -15.25
CA SER A 720 -10.50 -17.41 -15.85
C SER A 720 -9.27 -16.94 -16.64
N CYS A 721 -8.73 -15.75 -16.36
CA CYS A 721 -7.43 -15.34 -16.91
C CYS A 721 -6.29 -16.18 -16.32
N GLN A 722 -6.34 -16.49 -15.03
CA GLN A 722 -5.46 -17.45 -14.35
C GLN A 722 -6.24 -18.31 -13.35
N THR A 723 -5.68 -19.45 -12.93
CA THR A 723 -6.37 -20.34 -11.97
C THR A 723 -6.38 -19.81 -10.54
N GLN A 724 -5.32 -19.12 -10.08
CA GLN A 724 -5.13 -18.80 -8.67
C GLN A 724 -4.24 -17.57 -8.50
N ILE A 725 -4.51 -16.71 -7.51
CA ILE A 725 -3.80 -15.42 -7.37
C ILE A 725 -3.32 -15.07 -5.97
N VAL A 726 -3.97 -15.54 -4.91
CA VAL A 726 -3.45 -15.44 -3.52
C VAL A 726 -3.18 -16.83 -2.96
N SER A 727 -1.98 -17.05 -2.42
CA SER A 727 -1.57 -18.30 -1.78
C SER A 727 -1.19 -18.09 -0.31
N LEU A 728 -1.77 -18.92 0.56
CA LEU A 728 -1.50 -18.99 1.99
C LEU A 728 -0.94 -20.38 2.33
N GLU A 729 0.28 -20.43 2.86
CA GLU A 729 1.03 -21.70 2.98
C GLU A 729 1.67 -21.91 4.35
N GLY A 730 1.57 -23.13 4.85
CA GLY A 730 2.30 -23.61 6.02
C GLY A 730 1.82 -23.01 7.34
N GLY A 731 2.78 -22.76 8.24
CA GLY A 731 2.51 -22.32 9.62
C GLY A 731 2.12 -20.85 9.71
N LEU A 732 0.82 -20.55 9.56
CA LEU A 732 0.29 -19.19 9.65
C LEU A 732 -0.30 -18.86 11.03
N SER A 733 0.00 -17.69 11.57
CA SER A 733 -0.58 -17.21 12.84
C SER A 733 -0.88 -15.71 12.79
N ASN A 734 -2.09 -15.31 13.18
CA ASN A 734 -2.53 -13.91 13.13
C ASN A 734 -2.32 -13.28 11.74
N VAL A 735 -2.75 -13.99 10.69
CA VAL A 735 -2.79 -13.51 9.31
C VAL A 735 -4.20 -13.00 9.06
N ASN A 736 -4.36 -11.68 9.03
CA ASN A 736 -5.66 -11.03 8.89
C ASN A 736 -5.66 -10.15 7.66
N ILE A 737 -6.66 -10.34 6.82
CA ILE A 737 -6.82 -9.65 5.54
C ILE A 737 -8.20 -9.01 5.53
N TYR A 738 -8.23 -7.68 5.52
CA TYR A 738 -9.42 -6.88 5.33
C TYR A 738 -9.52 -6.44 3.87
N ASN A 739 -10.71 -6.59 3.29
CA ASN A 739 -11.04 -6.18 1.92
C ASN A 739 -10.00 -6.65 0.89
N LEU A 740 -9.96 -7.96 0.64
CA LEU A 740 -9.19 -8.55 -0.45
C LEU A 740 -10.00 -8.51 -1.75
N LEU A 741 -9.43 -7.92 -2.79
CA LEU A 741 -10.05 -7.83 -4.10
C LEU A 741 -9.28 -8.64 -5.14
N THR A 742 -9.99 -9.37 -6.00
CA THR A 742 -9.34 -10.10 -7.11
C THR A 742 -10.11 -9.97 -8.41
N ILE A 743 -9.37 -9.91 -9.53
CA ILE A 743 -9.92 -9.94 -10.90
C ILE A 743 -9.27 -11.07 -11.68
N GLY A 744 -10.08 -11.80 -12.46
CA GLY A 744 -9.59 -12.76 -13.46
C GLY A 744 -9.01 -14.07 -12.94
N ALA A 745 -9.16 -14.38 -11.64
CA ALA A 745 -8.68 -15.63 -11.05
C ALA A 745 -9.82 -16.60 -10.70
N GLU A 746 -9.68 -17.90 -11.01
CA GLU A 746 -10.70 -18.92 -10.65
C GLU A 746 -10.77 -19.15 -9.13
N SER A 747 -9.63 -19.07 -8.46
CA SER A 747 -9.51 -19.09 -7.00
C SER A 747 -8.96 -17.75 -6.52
N MET A 748 -9.75 -17.04 -5.71
CA MET A 748 -9.29 -15.80 -5.07
C MET A 748 -8.14 -16.12 -4.12
N VAL A 749 -8.35 -17.15 -3.28
CA VAL A 749 -7.41 -17.59 -2.25
C VAL A 749 -7.28 -19.10 -2.29
N VAL A 750 -6.05 -19.59 -2.28
CA VAL A 750 -5.72 -20.99 -1.99
C VAL A 750 -4.98 -21.09 -0.67
N MET A 751 -5.26 -22.15 0.08
CA MET A 751 -4.58 -22.49 1.33
C MET A 751 -3.96 -23.89 1.18
N ASP A 752 -2.65 -23.98 1.32
CA ASP A 752 -1.90 -25.23 1.16
C ASP A 752 -2.27 -26.01 -0.12
N GLY A 753 -2.46 -25.26 -1.23
CA GLY A 753 -2.83 -25.81 -2.54
C GLY A 753 -4.32 -26.09 -2.74
N MET A 754 -5.16 -25.88 -1.74
CA MET A 754 -6.61 -26.09 -1.81
C MET A 754 -7.35 -24.74 -1.94
N THR A 755 -8.32 -24.64 -2.85
CA THR A 755 -9.16 -23.44 -2.96
C THR A 755 -9.91 -23.18 -1.66
N LEU A 756 -9.70 -22.01 -1.07
CA LEU A 756 -10.41 -21.54 0.13
C LEU A 756 -11.59 -20.62 -0.23
N ALA A 757 -11.40 -19.75 -1.22
CA ALA A 757 -12.41 -18.77 -1.62
C ALA A 757 -12.43 -18.58 -3.13
N ARG A 758 -13.64 -18.47 -3.67
CA ARG A 758 -13.90 -18.30 -5.11
C ARG A 758 -14.65 -17.02 -5.40
N PRO A 759 -14.48 -16.43 -6.59
CA PRO A 759 -15.17 -15.19 -6.92
C PRO A 759 -16.67 -15.35 -7.08
N GLU A 760 -17.19 -16.51 -7.50
CA GLU A 760 -18.64 -16.76 -7.55
C GLU A 760 -19.32 -16.69 -6.19
N ASP A 761 -18.58 -16.95 -5.12
CA ASP A 761 -19.03 -16.88 -3.73
C ASP A 761 -18.89 -15.47 -3.15
N ASN A 762 -18.27 -14.53 -3.88
CA ASN A 762 -17.93 -13.19 -3.41
C ASN A 762 -18.11 -12.12 -4.51
N PRO A 763 -19.24 -12.07 -5.23
CA PRO A 763 -19.38 -11.18 -6.38
C PRO A 763 -19.48 -9.71 -5.94
N GLY A 764 -18.55 -8.87 -6.40
CA GLY A 764 -18.61 -7.42 -6.28
C GLY A 764 -18.96 -6.74 -7.61
N PRO A 765 -18.78 -5.41 -7.73
CA PRO A 765 -19.27 -4.64 -8.88
C PRO A 765 -18.43 -4.89 -10.15
N PHE A 766 -17.18 -5.30 -9.96
CA PHE A 766 -16.27 -5.74 -11.01
C PHE A 766 -15.21 -6.71 -10.44
N PRO A 767 -14.41 -6.33 -9.41
CA PRO A 767 -13.64 -7.32 -8.66
C PRO A 767 -14.55 -8.16 -7.76
N ALA A 768 -14.14 -9.40 -7.50
CA ALA A 768 -14.68 -10.16 -6.36
C ALA A 768 -14.05 -9.66 -5.06
N ILE A 769 -14.79 -9.68 -3.95
CA ILE A 769 -14.39 -9.02 -2.70
C ILE A 769 -14.58 -9.93 -1.49
N ILE A 770 -13.52 -10.18 -0.72
CA ILE A 770 -13.61 -10.78 0.62
C ILE A 770 -13.43 -9.67 1.64
N ASN A 771 -14.43 -9.43 2.49
CA ASN A 771 -14.42 -8.35 3.48
C ASN A 771 -13.46 -8.66 4.64
N VAL A 772 -13.53 -9.87 5.20
CA VAL A 772 -12.66 -10.31 6.30
C VAL A 772 -12.17 -11.72 6.03
N LEU A 773 -10.86 -11.94 6.13
CA LEU A 773 -10.24 -13.25 6.11
C LEU A 773 -9.24 -13.33 7.28
N HIS A 774 -9.54 -14.18 8.27
CA HIS A 774 -8.71 -14.38 9.45
C HIS A 774 -8.20 -15.81 9.49
N ILE A 775 -6.87 -15.97 9.41
CA ILE A 775 -6.18 -17.25 9.42
C ILE A 775 -5.22 -17.33 10.60
N GLY A 776 -5.26 -18.46 11.31
CA GLY A 776 -4.30 -18.76 12.39
C GLY A 776 -4.47 -17.91 13.66
N GLY A 777 -5.66 -17.36 13.90
CA GLY A 777 -6.05 -16.66 15.12
C GLY A 777 -7.57 -16.48 15.23
N GLY A 778 -8.05 -16.00 16.38
CA GLY A 778 -9.45 -15.59 16.59
C GLY A 778 -10.29 -16.62 17.34
N ASP A 779 -10.86 -17.59 16.62
CA ASP A 779 -11.82 -18.54 17.19
C ASP A 779 -11.20 -19.88 17.55
N ASN A 780 -11.44 -20.31 18.77
CA ASN A 780 -11.02 -21.61 19.29
C ASN A 780 -12.00 -22.07 20.35
N VAL A 781 -12.06 -23.38 20.58
CA VAL A 781 -12.57 -23.88 21.86
C VAL A 781 -11.43 -23.75 22.86
N GLY A 782 -11.66 -23.03 23.94
CA GLY A 782 -10.60 -22.67 24.88
C GLY A 782 -11.05 -22.66 26.32
N TRP A 783 -10.09 -22.38 27.20
CA TRP A 783 -10.24 -22.56 28.64
C TRP A 783 -10.61 -24.02 28.97
N ILE A 784 -9.95 -24.96 28.29
CA ILE A 784 -10.24 -26.38 28.42
C ILE A 784 -9.41 -26.97 29.56
N HIS A 785 -10.09 -27.62 30.50
CA HIS A 785 -9.48 -28.25 31.67
C HIS A 785 -9.56 -29.78 31.64
N ASP A 786 -8.92 -30.44 32.61
CA ASP A 786 -8.93 -31.90 32.74
C ASP A 786 -10.37 -32.46 32.82
N GLY A 787 -10.62 -33.53 32.07
CA GLY A 787 -11.89 -34.26 32.08
C GLY A 787 -12.98 -33.72 31.14
N GLU A 788 -12.75 -32.58 30.48
CA GLU A 788 -13.69 -32.07 29.47
C GLU A 788 -13.59 -32.86 28.15
N TRP A 789 -14.61 -32.72 27.32
CA TRP A 789 -14.65 -33.35 26.01
C TRP A 789 -15.47 -32.54 24.99
N LEU A 790 -15.16 -32.72 23.72
CA LEU A 790 -15.92 -32.21 22.59
C LEU A 790 -16.44 -33.37 21.75
N GLY A 791 -17.73 -33.33 21.41
CA GLY A 791 -18.41 -34.39 20.66
C GLY A 791 -18.89 -33.91 19.30
N TYR A 792 -18.62 -34.71 18.26
CA TYR A 792 -18.99 -34.45 16.88
C TYR A 792 -19.73 -35.67 16.33
N ALA A 793 -21.02 -35.51 16.08
CA ALA A 793 -21.85 -36.57 15.52
C ALA A 793 -21.61 -36.73 14.00
N ASP A 794 -21.92 -37.92 13.49
CA ASP A 794 -22.07 -38.18 12.05
C ASP A 794 -20.81 -37.92 11.18
N VAL A 795 -19.61 -38.01 11.78
CA VAL A 795 -18.33 -37.86 11.08
C VAL A 795 -18.10 -39.08 10.18
N ASP A 796 -18.07 -38.88 8.86
CA ASP A 796 -17.87 -39.93 7.87
C ASP A 796 -16.39 -40.04 7.46
N PHE A 797 -15.77 -41.17 7.76
CA PHE A 797 -14.38 -41.50 7.43
C PHE A 797 -14.21 -42.18 6.06
N GLY A 798 -15.31 -42.39 5.33
CA GLY A 798 -15.31 -43.05 4.03
C GLY A 798 -14.85 -44.51 4.07
N SER A 799 -14.63 -45.10 2.90
CA SER A 799 -14.25 -46.52 2.76
C SER A 799 -12.75 -46.79 2.79
N ILE A 800 -11.92 -45.76 2.51
CA ILE A 800 -10.46 -45.83 2.58
C ILE A 800 -10.00 -45.78 4.04
N GLY A 801 -10.70 -44.98 4.84
CA GLY A 801 -10.51 -44.84 6.28
C GLY A 801 -9.33 -43.96 6.68
N ALA A 802 -9.46 -43.29 7.83
CA ALA A 802 -8.40 -42.44 8.37
C ALA A 802 -7.43 -43.23 9.24
N THR A 803 -6.15 -42.86 9.16
CA THR A 803 -5.03 -43.46 9.91
C THR A 803 -4.23 -42.44 10.73
N GLU A 804 -4.51 -41.14 10.56
CA GLU A 804 -3.86 -40.07 11.29
C GLU A 804 -4.90 -39.05 11.82
N PHE A 805 -4.67 -38.56 13.03
CA PHE A 805 -5.39 -37.44 13.65
C PHE A 805 -4.44 -36.25 13.75
N ILE A 806 -4.92 -35.08 13.33
CA ILE A 806 -4.15 -33.84 13.28
C ILE A 806 -4.98 -32.76 13.95
N ALA A 807 -4.39 -31.98 14.85
CA ALA A 807 -5.07 -30.83 15.44
C ALA A 807 -4.14 -29.66 15.69
N ARG A 808 -4.72 -28.45 15.60
CA ARG A 808 -4.05 -27.18 15.87
C ARG A 808 -4.43 -26.70 17.26
N VAL A 809 -3.43 -26.60 18.13
CA VAL A 809 -3.59 -26.40 19.58
C VAL A 809 -2.72 -25.25 20.08
N SER A 810 -3.13 -24.60 21.16
CA SER A 810 -2.29 -23.65 21.88
C SER A 810 -2.40 -23.87 23.39
N SER A 811 -1.35 -23.55 24.13
CA SER A 811 -1.28 -23.75 25.57
C SER A 811 -0.40 -22.69 26.21
N GLY A 812 -0.97 -21.94 27.15
CA GLY A 812 -0.25 -20.93 27.95
C GLY A 812 0.24 -21.45 29.30
N VAL A 813 0.27 -22.77 29.52
CA VAL A 813 0.63 -23.36 30.83
C VAL A 813 2.08 -23.10 31.22
N ALA A 814 2.39 -23.11 32.51
CA ALA A 814 3.77 -22.98 32.98
C ALA A 814 4.67 -24.12 32.44
N ALA A 815 5.96 -23.83 32.27
CA ALA A 815 6.93 -24.83 31.81
C ALA A 815 6.93 -26.06 32.73
N GLY A 816 6.91 -27.26 32.13
CA GLY A 816 6.85 -28.54 32.85
C GLY A 816 5.45 -29.10 33.07
N ILE A 817 4.39 -28.35 32.76
CA ILE A 817 3.02 -28.86 32.70
C ILE A 817 2.77 -29.51 31.33
N THR A 818 2.06 -30.64 31.34
CA THR A 818 1.67 -31.38 30.13
C THR A 818 0.24 -31.89 30.28
N GLY A 819 -0.52 -31.83 29.20
CA GLY A 819 -1.79 -32.54 29.03
C GLY A 819 -1.82 -33.30 27.70
N ALA A 820 -2.95 -33.93 27.39
CA ALA A 820 -3.14 -34.75 26.21
C ALA A 820 -4.53 -34.54 25.62
N ILE A 821 -4.60 -34.59 24.28
CA ILE A 821 -5.85 -34.68 23.55
C ILE A 821 -5.96 -36.10 23.01
N GLN A 822 -7.03 -36.78 23.40
CA GLN A 822 -7.31 -38.17 23.06
C GLN A 822 -8.53 -38.24 22.16
N VAL A 823 -8.51 -39.11 21.15
CA VAL A 823 -9.65 -39.32 20.25
C VAL A 823 -10.34 -40.62 20.61
N ALA A 824 -11.65 -40.61 20.84
CA ALA A 824 -12.48 -41.79 21.06
C ALA A 824 -13.69 -41.80 20.12
N LEU A 825 -14.26 -42.98 19.86
CA LEU A 825 -15.44 -43.15 19.01
C LEU A 825 -16.64 -43.63 19.84
N GLU A 826 -17.83 -43.23 19.42
CA GLU A 826 -19.16 -43.59 19.97
C GLU A 826 -19.44 -43.09 21.40
N SER A 827 -18.43 -43.00 22.26
CA SER A 827 -18.56 -42.54 23.63
C SER A 827 -17.27 -41.88 24.14
N PRO A 828 -17.34 -40.80 24.95
CA PRO A 828 -16.16 -40.23 25.60
C PRO A 828 -15.57 -41.17 26.68
N ALA A 829 -16.26 -42.26 27.04
CA ALA A 829 -15.75 -43.29 27.93
C ALA A 829 -15.10 -44.49 27.19
N ALA A 830 -15.11 -44.49 25.85
CA ALA A 830 -14.46 -45.53 25.06
C ALA A 830 -12.92 -45.41 25.14
N SER A 831 -12.23 -46.51 24.88
CA SER A 831 -10.77 -46.48 24.78
C SER A 831 -10.33 -45.58 23.61
N PRO A 832 -9.36 -44.67 23.80
CA PRO A 832 -8.90 -43.81 22.72
C PRO A 832 -8.29 -44.59 21.54
N ILE A 833 -8.59 -44.16 20.32
CA ILE A 833 -8.03 -44.69 19.08
C ILE A 833 -6.67 -44.07 18.73
N GLY A 834 -6.32 -42.95 19.38
CA GLY A 834 -5.00 -42.31 19.38
C GLY A 834 -5.00 -41.03 20.22
N TYR A 835 -3.81 -40.47 20.46
CA TYR A 835 -3.63 -39.25 21.25
C TYR A 835 -2.28 -38.59 20.97
N PHE A 836 -2.14 -37.32 21.34
CA PHE A 836 -0.85 -36.64 21.47
C PHE A 836 -0.82 -35.76 22.72
N ASN A 837 0.40 -35.43 23.18
CA ASN A 837 0.61 -34.54 24.32
C ASN A 837 0.73 -33.08 23.86
N VAL A 838 0.24 -32.17 24.70
CA VAL A 838 0.36 -30.73 24.54
C VAL A 838 1.12 -30.16 25.72
N THR A 839 2.17 -29.39 25.41
CA THR A 839 2.94 -28.59 26.36
C THR A 839 2.75 -27.11 26.05
N ASN A 840 3.35 -26.21 26.86
CA ASN A 840 3.37 -24.78 26.57
C ASN A 840 3.84 -24.51 25.14
N THR A 841 2.98 -23.85 24.35
CA THR A 841 3.22 -23.50 22.94
C THR A 841 3.64 -22.03 22.75
N GLY A 842 3.86 -21.30 23.85
CA GLY A 842 4.22 -19.87 23.87
C GLY A 842 3.10 -18.93 24.34
N GLY A 843 1.88 -19.44 24.54
CA GLY A 843 0.72 -18.64 24.97
C GLY A 843 -0.63 -19.23 24.53
N TRP A 844 -1.72 -18.68 25.06
CA TRP A 844 -3.11 -19.13 24.81
C TRP A 844 -3.64 -18.89 23.39
N GLN A 845 -2.85 -18.25 22.55
CA GLN A 845 -3.12 -18.01 21.12
C GLN A 845 -1.87 -18.30 20.26
N SER A 846 -0.88 -19.01 20.82
CA SER A 846 0.33 -19.42 20.10
C SER A 846 0.13 -20.84 19.59
N TRP A 847 -0.21 -20.97 18.30
CA TRP A 847 -0.75 -22.20 17.72
C TRP A 847 0.33 -23.12 17.14
N GLU A 848 0.30 -24.39 17.54
CA GLU A 848 1.08 -25.48 16.95
C GLU A 848 0.14 -26.53 16.30
N THR A 849 0.53 -27.09 15.16
CA THR A 849 -0.19 -28.22 14.55
C THR A 849 0.54 -29.52 14.90
N ILE A 850 -0.14 -30.42 15.61
CA ILE A 850 0.40 -31.68 16.10
C ILE A 850 -0.39 -32.83 15.47
N SER A 851 0.30 -33.89 15.04
CA SER A 851 -0.33 -35.10 14.54
C SER A 851 0.04 -36.35 15.33
N THR A 852 -0.82 -37.37 15.24
CA THR A 852 -0.59 -38.70 15.81
C THR A 852 -1.25 -39.76 14.96
N ASN A 853 -0.69 -40.97 14.97
CA ASN A 853 -1.32 -42.12 14.30
C ASN A 853 -2.54 -42.57 15.11
N ILE A 854 -3.60 -42.94 14.41
CA ILE A 854 -4.79 -43.58 14.98
C ILE A 854 -4.98 -44.99 14.43
N SER A 855 -5.75 -45.80 15.13
CA SER A 855 -6.28 -47.04 14.55
C SER A 855 -7.14 -46.71 13.33
N ILE A 856 -7.07 -47.52 12.26
CA ILE A 856 -7.85 -47.26 11.04
C ILE A 856 -9.36 -47.17 11.34
N VAL A 857 -10.00 -46.07 10.91
CA VAL A 857 -11.43 -45.82 11.10
C VAL A 857 -12.10 -45.64 9.73
N THR A 858 -13.18 -46.35 9.47
CA THR A 858 -13.96 -46.27 8.21
C THR A 858 -15.45 -46.10 8.49
N GLY A 859 -16.17 -45.45 7.60
CA GLY A 859 -17.61 -45.23 7.74
C GLY A 859 -17.96 -44.12 8.74
N GLN A 860 -19.24 -44.01 9.09
CA GLN A 860 -19.76 -42.91 9.90
C GLN A 860 -19.71 -43.23 11.40
N HIS A 861 -19.20 -42.28 12.19
CA HIS A 861 -19.01 -42.40 13.63
C HIS A 861 -19.34 -41.10 14.38
N THR A 862 -19.66 -41.22 15.67
CA THR A 862 -19.59 -40.07 16.58
C THR A 862 -18.16 -39.99 17.16
N VAL A 863 -17.49 -38.86 16.98
CA VAL A 863 -16.12 -38.62 17.43
C VAL A 863 -16.11 -37.80 18.71
N TYR A 864 -15.27 -38.19 19.66
CA TYR A 864 -15.02 -37.44 20.89
C TYR A 864 -13.54 -37.07 21.00
N LEU A 865 -13.27 -35.79 21.28
CA LEU A 865 -11.97 -35.34 21.76
C LEU A 865 -12.03 -35.23 23.27
N ILE A 866 -11.15 -35.94 23.97
CA ILE A 866 -11.11 -36.00 25.44
C ILE A 866 -9.82 -35.33 25.91
N PHE A 867 -9.94 -34.43 26.89
CA PHE A 867 -8.84 -33.62 27.38
C PHE A 867 -8.39 -34.14 28.74
N ALA A 868 -7.13 -34.57 28.82
CA ALA A 868 -6.56 -35.15 30.04
C ALA A 868 -5.31 -34.39 30.46
N SER A 869 -5.23 -33.94 31.71
CA SER A 869 -4.09 -33.16 32.21
C SER A 869 -3.69 -33.56 33.62
N SER A 870 -2.43 -33.28 33.96
CA SER A 870 -1.92 -33.48 35.32
C SER A 870 -2.36 -32.39 36.30
N GLN A 871 -3.02 -31.33 35.81
CA GLN A 871 -3.56 -30.22 36.58
C GLN A 871 -5.07 -30.07 36.33
N SER A 872 -5.75 -29.46 37.29
CA SER A 872 -7.19 -29.15 37.20
C SER A 872 -7.50 -27.80 36.54
N ASP A 873 -6.49 -26.94 36.35
CA ASP A 873 -6.64 -25.65 35.66
C ASP A 873 -6.59 -25.83 34.14
N ASP A 874 -7.07 -24.81 33.42
CA ASP A 874 -7.03 -24.75 31.96
C ASP A 874 -5.65 -25.08 31.43
N PHE A 875 -5.57 -25.92 30.40
CA PHE A 875 -4.29 -26.36 29.86
C PHE A 875 -4.16 -26.28 28.35
N VAL A 876 -5.27 -26.20 27.61
CA VAL A 876 -5.21 -26.18 26.15
C VAL A 876 -6.38 -25.43 25.54
N ASN A 877 -6.12 -24.82 24.39
CA ASN A 877 -7.12 -24.35 23.46
C ASN A 877 -6.96 -25.15 22.16
N ILE A 878 -8.06 -25.47 21.49
CA ILE A 878 -8.08 -26.14 20.19
C ILE A 878 -8.74 -25.25 19.15
N ASN A 879 -8.04 -25.00 18.05
CA ASN A 879 -8.51 -24.17 16.94
C ASN A 879 -9.24 -25.03 15.89
N TRP A 880 -8.58 -26.05 15.34
CA TRP A 880 -9.19 -27.03 14.44
C TRP A 880 -8.60 -28.42 14.63
N PHE A 881 -9.29 -29.45 14.13
CA PHE A 881 -8.76 -30.80 13.96
C PHE A 881 -9.25 -31.42 12.64
N THR A 882 -8.50 -32.40 12.13
CA THR A 882 -8.87 -33.18 10.96
C THR A 882 -8.34 -34.62 11.07
N PHE A 883 -8.83 -35.47 10.17
CA PHE A 883 -8.40 -36.85 10.01
C PHE A 883 -7.91 -37.06 8.58
N SER A 884 -6.83 -37.81 8.42
CA SER A 884 -6.26 -38.08 7.09
C SER A 884 -5.96 -39.56 6.88
N SER A 885 -5.97 -39.97 5.62
CA SER A 885 -5.44 -41.25 5.16
C SER A 885 -4.05 -40.99 4.59
N ARG A 886 -3.00 -41.51 5.24
CA ARG A 886 -1.66 -41.51 4.64
C ARG A 886 -1.54 -42.45 3.46
#